data_AF-A0A9X2KGW0-F1
#
_entry.id   AF-A0A9X2KGW0-F1
#
_cell.length_a   1.000
_cell.length_b   1.000
_cell.length_c   1.000
_cell.angle_alpha   90.00
_cell.angle_beta   90.00
_cell.angle_gamma   90.00
#
_symmetry.space_group_name_H-M   'P 1'
#
loop_
_entity.id
_entity.type
_entity.pdbx_description
1 polymer ?
#
loop_
_entity_poly.entity_id
_entity_poly.type
_entity_poly.pdbx_seq_one_letter_code
_entity_poly.pdbx_strand_id
1 'polypeptide(L)'
;MTADEIIAEALVPDTHSVLVLGSFEERVTVYSQQVRALNLVDAILSRGLLQDTGSVAIVGGGAAGITGAVALARAAPGLKKLDLFESRSNVLELQHHSSRYLHPHFYDWPNAGSDNPDAGLPLMNWTAGPAGTVAATLRAQFDDARRSSILSFQPDLGVTGLSPSTTSTVRVLVPGASPLGKIYDVVILAIGFGLEAHLDGDTPSYWLPSQMSAALLTPQPEPLVFVSGNGDGGLVDFLMAAFNAMEHQAICELILGLDFGLAVAAVQLIEQEAWADGGGDLDLLALYRDRVSPLVPQPVWQTIIANLRPQARIHLHTRDPHLFRRATALHNRLAAFLVIEADQSTGRNLITVTTATAFAGPVPVTGPITLEGSAPFTPYRRFLRLGADSAPNLAPFDATLLAFPNRVRVSATQPRSPQLTLAARVRFEAAAAEAAGMAVPPPSAAAAIAGVVNHLFVRSQGGEIEWLSQITPGEAERFWVDGRPLVIHADLSAADAGPLVAALARIGAHVPDFVIYARDVHGWRAAMSKLCAPRELPGPDLAAPCVVYDWSDPPPLNAQASVAALPLASTVHAALDSEMLRQLREALHDVLGPAAVEMGWPIELTLKGRLWAQWELWHAALLADATMRRRFLLLLATEQDHAELRDGLLVRLGPKILRPFLTKPALFGLTFAVCSGHALEPSGGPPGNVATQGITGHACGVGWIGGRDLGASCAMRQTWSTGVVLLAQLKDAFQLVEGELRFDRAAGDPPKVGTISRGEEPLVIGADEVFVTALEAGEQSVQDYLQSIFKWRSMAARAGLEEETHG
;
A
#
# COMPACT_ATOMS: atom_id res chain seq x y z
N MET A 1 23.92 -9.46 18.87
CA MET A 1 23.12 -8.68 19.83
C MET A 1 22.04 -9.56 20.42
N THR A 2 21.75 -9.39 21.70
CA THR A 2 20.60 -10.00 22.39
C THR A 2 19.31 -9.20 22.11
N ALA A 3 18.15 -9.77 22.42
CA ALA A 3 16.88 -9.05 22.30
C ALA A 3 16.83 -7.76 23.15
N ASP A 4 17.45 -7.76 24.34
CA ASP A 4 17.51 -6.58 25.21
C ASP A 4 18.37 -5.48 24.58
N GLU A 5 19.51 -5.84 23.99
CA GLU A 5 20.38 -4.88 23.28
C GLU A 5 19.67 -4.29 22.07
N ILE A 6 18.94 -5.11 21.30
CA ILE A 6 18.16 -4.65 20.13
C ILE A 6 17.07 -3.67 20.56
N ILE A 7 16.33 -3.97 21.63
CA ILE A 7 15.29 -3.06 22.15
C ILE A 7 15.92 -1.80 22.72
N ALA A 8 16.99 -1.89 23.51
CA ALA A 8 17.69 -0.72 24.04
C ALA A 8 18.22 0.19 22.91
N GLU A 9 18.66 -0.41 21.80
CA GLU A 9 19.02 0.33 20.59
C GLU A 9 17.80 0.79 19.76
N ALA A 10 16.61 0.24 19.90
CA ALA A 10 15.48 0.74 19.10
C ALA A 10 14.65 1.77 19.88
N LEU A 11 14.48 1.59 21.18
CA LEU A 11 13.58 2.34 22.03
C LEU A 11 14.00 3.80 22.17
N VAL A 12 13.05 4.71 21.92
CA VAL A 12 13.23 6.14 22.15
C VAL A 12 13.27 6.40 23.66
N PRO A 13 14.29 7.12 24.18
CA PRO A 13 14.36 7.49 25.60
C PRO A 13 13.06 8.12 26.09
N ASP A 14 12.72 7.86 27.35
CA ASP A 14 11.51 8.36 28.00
C ASP A 14 10.19 7.92 27.35
N THR A 15 10.24 6.96 26.42
CA THR A 15 9.09 6.25 25.89
C THR A 15 9.14 4.77 26.28
N HIS A 16 7.98 4.13 26.36
CA HIS A 16 7.89 2.69 26.65
C HIS A 16 7.73 1.83 25.39
N SER A 17 7.39 2.43 24.25
CA SER A 17 6.89 1.70 23.10
C SER A 17 7.07 2.39 21.74
N VAL A 18 7.87 3.48 21.67
CA VAL A 18 8.29 4.08 20.39
C VAL A 18 9.67 3.56 20.05
N LEU A 19 9.80 2.87 18.91
CA LEU A 19 11.03 2.24 18.48
C LEU A 19 11.47 2.77 17.11
N VAL A 20 12.73 3.12 16.95
CA VAL A 20 13.30 3.53 15.66
C VAL A 20 13.93 2.34 14.95
N LEU A 21 13.58 2.18 13.68
CA LEU A 21 14.07 1.12 12.82
C LEU A 21 14.91 1.70 11.67
N GLY A 22 16.23 1.61 11.81
CA GLY A 22 17.17 1.79 10.69
C GLY A 22 17.49 3.24 10.27
N SER A 23 16.81 4.26 10.78
CA SER A 23 16.98 5.67 10.35
C SER A 23 18.31 6.34 10.70
N PHE A 24 19.13 5.73 11.54
CA PHE A 24 20.39 6.31 12.05
C PHE A 24 21.55 5.31 11.97
N GLU A 25 21.42 4.35 11.07
CA GLU A 25 22.39 3.28 10.86
C GLU A 25 23.36 3.66 9.75
N GLU A 26 24.63 3.24 9.83
CA GLU A 26 25.61 3.53 8.79
C GLU A 26 25.44 2.61 7.55
N ARG A 27 25.20 1.31 7.77
CA ARG A 27 24.95 0.35 6.69
C ARG A 27 23.47 0.31 6.34
N VAL A 28 23.09 0.96 5.23
CA VAL A 28 21.68 1.20 4.85
C VAL A 28 21.20 0.40 3.63
N THR A 29 21.84 -0.72 3.29
CA THR A 29 21.40 -1.58 2.18
C THR A 29 19.99 -2.14 2.43
N VAL A 30 19.25 -2.49 1.37
CA VAL A 30 17.92 -3.14 1.49
C VAL A 30 18.00 -4.36 2.40
N TYR A 31 18.97 -5.25 2.18
CA TYR A 31 19.21 -6.42 3.03
C TYR A 31 19.43 -6.06 4.50
N SER A 32 20.30 -5.09 4.79
CA SER A 32 20.61 -4.68 6.17
C SER A 32 19.37 -4.10 6.88
N GLN A 33 18.53 -3.36 6.14
CA GLN A 33 17.27 -2.83 6.67
C GLN A 33 16.28 -3.95 7.03
N GLN A 34 16.16 -4.97 6.18
CA GLN A 34 15.27 -6.11 6.43
C GLN A 34 15.73 -6.96 7.62
N VAL A 35 17.02 -7.26 7.72
CA VAL A 35 17.57 -8.03 8.85
C VAL A 35 17.32 -7.31 10.17
N ARG A 36 17.53 -5.99 10.23
CA ARG A 36 17.21 -5.18 11.42
C ARG A 36 15.73 -5.23 11.75
N ALA A 37 14.85 -5.17 10.74
CA ALA A 37 13.41 -5.25 10.95
C ALA A 37 13.00 -6.59 11.57
N LEU A 38 13.49 -7.71 11.02
CA LEU A 38 13.23 -9.05 11.54
C LEU A 38 13.75 -9.20 12.99
N ASN A 39 15.00 -8.81 13.24
CA ASN A 39 15.60 -8.86 14.57
C ASN A 39 14.81 -8.00 15.59
N LEU A 40 14.35 -6.82 15.19
CA LEU A 40 13.55 -5.95 16.05
C LEU A 40 12.19 -6.57 16.38
N VAL A 41 11.49 -7.11 15.39
CA VAL A 41 10.18 -7.77 15.61
C VAL A 41 10.32 -8.98 16.51
N ASP A 42 11.34 -9.84 16.28
CA ASP A 42 11.60 -10.97 17.17
C ASP A 42 11.88 -10.53 18.61
N ALA A 43 12.65 -9.45 18.80
CA ALA A 43 12.94 -8.90 20.12
C ALA A 43 11.67 -8.38 20.82
N ILE A 44 10.82 -7.61 20.11
CA ILE A 44 9.54 -7.09 20.62
C ILE A 44 8.66 -8.25 21.13
N LEU A 45 8.51 -9.30 20.32
CA LEU A 45 7.67 -10.46 20.65
C LEU A 45 8.27 -11.29 21.79
N SER A 46 9.58 -11.55 21.74
CA SER A 46 10.26 -12.39 22.75
C SER A 46 10.32 -11.73 24.13
N ARG A 47 10.15 -10.41 24.21
CA ARG A 47 10.11 -9.65 25.47
C ARG A 47 8.71 -9.23 25.89
N GLY A 48 7.68 -9.61 25.14
CA GLY A 48 6.30 -9.28 25.48
C GLY A 48 6.03 -7.78 25.51
N LEU A 49 6.78 -6.98 24.75
CA LEU A 49 6.49 -5.53 24.60
C LEU A 49 5.14 -5.31 23.90
N LEU A 50 4.68 -6.31 23.15
CA LEU A 50 3.41 -6.34 22.46
C LEU A 50 2.56 -7.48 23.03
N GLN A 51 1.34 -7.16 23.47
CA GLN A 51 0.36 -8.15 23.89
C GLN A 51 -0.23 -8.90 22.69
N ASP A 52 -0.75 -10.11 22.90
CA ASP A 52 -1.30 -10.95 21.84
C ASP A 52 -2.41 -10.27 21.03
N THR A 53 -3.25 -9.44 21.68
CA THR A 53 -4.30 -8.62 21.04
C THR A 53 -3.91 -7.14 20.93
N GLY A 54 -2.62 -6.86 20.91
CA GLY A 54 -2.09 -5.50 20.86
C GLY A 54 -2.32 -4.81 19.50
N SER A 55 -1.92 -3.55 19.45
CA SER A 55 -2.04 -2.67 18.30
C SER A 55 -0.70 -2.05 17.95
N VAL A 56 -0.31 -2.15 16.68
CA VAL A 56 0.98 -1.66 16.19
C VAL A 56 0.79 -0.67 15.04
N ALA A 57 1.53 0.44 15.08
CA ALA A 57 1.71 1.30 13.94
C ALA A 57 3.16 1.25 13.45
N ILE A 58 3.33 1.19 12.13
CA ILE A 58 4.62 1.29 11.47
C ILE A 58 4.58 2.53 10.58
N VAL A 59 5.55 3.42 10.74
CA VAL A 59 5.62 4.68 9.98
C VAL A 59 6.76 4.59 8.97
N GLY A 60 6.42 4.50 7.68
CA GLY A 60 7.33 4.39 6.55
C GLY A 60 7.18 3.07 5.79
N GLY A 61 6.89 3.17 4.49
CA GLY A 61 6.79 2.08 3.53
C GLY A 61 8.11 1.73 2.83
N GLY A 62 9.26 1.99 3.46
CA GLY A 62 10.56 1.52 2.97
C GLY A 62 10.75 0.02 3.22
N ALA A 63 11.91 -0.52 2.78
CA ALA A 63 12.26 -1.94 2.96
C ALA A 63 12.17 -2.40 4.42
N ALA A 64 12.65 -1.58 5.36
CA ALA A 64 12.56 -1.89 6.78
C ALA A 64 11.11 -1.99 7.28
N GLY A 65 10.28 -0.99 6.95
CA GLY A 65 8.91 -0.88 7.43
C GLY A 65 8.00 -1.99 6.90
N ILE A 66 8.08 -2.30 5.60
CA ILE A 66 7.29 -3.40 5.05
C ILE A 66 7.74 -4.76 5.57
N THR A 67 9.04 -4.96 5.80
CA THR A 67 9.52 -6.21 6.39
C THR A 67 9.07 -6.35 7.84
N GLY A 68 9.11 -5.27 8.62
CA GLY A 68 8.55 -5.26 9.97
C GLY A 68 7.04 -5.56 9.98
N ALA A 69 6.29 -4.97 9.05
CA ALA A 69 4.86 -5.21 8.89
C ALA A 69 4.53 -6.68 8.58
N VAL A 70 5.20 -7.26 7.58
CA VAL A 70 5.00 -8.66 7.20
C VAL A 70 5.43 -9.60 8.33
N ALA A 71 6.55 -9.31 9.01
CA ALA A 71 7.01 -10.11 10.14
C ALA A 71 5.99 -10.13 11.29
N LEU A 72 5.43 -8.97 11.67
CA LEU A 72 4.39 -8.88 12.69
C LEU A 72 3.09 -9.57 12.25
N ALA A 73 2.66 -9.35 11.01
CA ALA A 73 1.46 -9.97 10.45
C ALA A 73 1.52 -11.51 10.50
N ARG A 74 2.70 -12.10 10.26
CA ARG A 74 2.89 -13.55 10.24
C ARG A 74 3.17 -14.13 11.63
N ALA A 75 3.97 -13.46 12.45
CA ALA A 75 4.40 -13.97 13.75
C ALA A 75 3.47 -13.60 14.92
N ALA A 76 2.54 -12.67 14.72
CA ALA A 76 1.54 -12.24 15.70
C ALA A 76 0.14 -12.10 15.04
N PRO A 77 -0.48 -13.20 14.58
CA PRO A 77 -1.77 -13.15 13.90
C PRO A 77 -2.94 -12.71 14.80
N GLY A 78 -2.77 -12.74 16.13
CA GLY A 78 -3.77 -12.33 17.11
C GLY A 78 -3.93 -10.82 17.31
N LEU A 79 -3.07 -10.00 16.69
CA LEU A 79 -3.10 -8.54 16.87
C LEU A 79 -4.47 -7.97 16.55
N LYS A 80 -4.91 -7.02 17.37
CA LYS A 80 -6.18 -6.30 17.14
C LYS A 80 -6.05 -5.31 15.98
N LYS A 81 -4.85 -4.78 15.74
CA LYS A 81 -4.61 -3.77 14.71
C LYS A 81 -3.14 -3.72 14.29
N LEU A 82 -2.87 -3.65 12.99
CA LEU A 82 -1.54 -3.42 12.44
C LEU A 82 -1.66 -2.45 11.26
N ASP A 83 -1.26 -1.20 11.45
CA ASP A 83 -1.31 -0.17 10.39
C ASP A 83 0.11 0.19 9.93
N LEU A 84 0.34 0.20 8.61
CA LEU A 84 1.52 0.81 7.99
C LEU A 84 1.13 2.13 7.33
N PHE A 85 1.76 3.23 7.77
CA PHE A 85 1.59 4.58 7.23
C PHE A 85 2.69 4.89 6.22
N GLU A 86 2.30 5.39 5.05
CA GLU A 86 3.23 5.88 4.04
C GLU A 86 2.73 7.22 3.50
N SER A 87 3.66 8.16 3.36
CA SER A 87 3.42 9.50 2.80
C SER A 87 3.13 9.48 1.30
N ARG A 88 3.60 8.45 0.58
CA ARG A 88 3.39 8.24 -0.85
C ARG A 88 2.23 7.26 -1.10
N SER A 89 1.78 7.20 -2.35
CA SER A 89 0.67 6.34 -2.74
C SER A 89 1.00 4.84 -2.71
N ASN A 90 2.29 4.49 -2.66
CA ASN A 90 2.75 3.11 -2.56
C ASN A 90 4.03 3.00 -1.70
N VAL A 91 4.28 1.79 -1.17
CA VAL A 91 5.56 1.44 -0.49
C VAL A 91 6.75 1.38 -1.51
N LEU A 92 8.02 1.33 -1.11
CA LEU A 92 9.17 1.15 -2.01
C LEU A 92 9.17 2.02 -3.30
N GLU A 93 8.48 3.16 -3.29
CA GLU A 93 8.17 3.95 -4.48
C GLU A 93 9.46 4.42 -5.18
N LEU A 94 10.46 4.78 -4.37
CA LEU A 94 11.76 5.24 -4.84
C LEU A 94 12.47 4.19 -5.72
N GLN A 95 12.30 2.90 -5.42
CA GLN A 95 12.98 1.83 -6.14
C GLN A 95 12.23 1.34 -7.38
N HIS A 96 10.92 1.66 -7.53
CA HIS A 96 10.02 1.00 -8.48
C HIS A 96 10.51 0.98 -9.94
N HIS A 97 11.15 2.05 -10.41
CA HIS A 97 11.69 2.16 -11.77
C HIS A 97 13.22 2.24 -11.85
N SER A 98 13.91 1.83 -10.78
CA SER A 98 15.35 1.98 -10.68
C SER A 98 16.11 0.81 -11.31
N SER A 99 17.09 1.09 -12.17
CA SER A 99 18.03 0.10 -12.70
C SER A 99 19.25 -0.14 -11.79
N ARG A 100 19.32 0.53 -10.64
CA ARG A 100 20.44 0.35 -9.70
C ARG A 100 20.49 -1.10 -9.23
N TYR A 101 21.66 -1.72 -9.39
CA TYR A 101 21.86 -3.08 -8.93
C TYR A 101 21.81 -3.16 -7.40
N LEU A 102 20.95 -4.04 -6.89
CA LEU A 102 20.89 -4.42 -5.49
C LEU A 102 21.40 -5.85 -5.36
N HIS A 103 22.30 -6.06 -4.42
CA HIS A 103 22.81 -7.38 -4.07
C HIS A 103 22.90 -7.49 -2.55
N PRO A 104 22.42 -8.59 -1.93
CA PRO A 104 22.31 -8.69 -0.48
C PRO A 104 23.67 -8.72 0.22
N HIS A 105 24.62 -9.51 -0.30
CA HIS A 105 25.90 -9.79 0.35
C HIS A 105 27.13 -9.15 -0.31
N PHE A 106 26.95 -8.38 -1.40
CA PHE A 106 28.06 -7.85 -2.19
C PHE A 106 28.93 -6.86 -1.39
N TYR A 107 28.29 -6.19 -0.44
CA TYR A 107 28.93 -5.27 0.48
C TYR A 107 29.87 -5.96 1.49
N ASP A 108 29.82 -7.29 1.60
CA ASP A 108 30.68 -8.12 2.43
C ASP A 108 31.87 -8.72 1.66
N TRP A 109 32.00 -8.44 0.35
CA TRP A 109 33.17 -8.81 -0.43
C TRP A 109 34.46 -8.30 0.24
N PRO A 110 35.54 -9.11 0.34
CA PRO A 110 35.78 -10.40 -0.33
C PRO A 110 35.45 -11.63 0.51
N ASN A 111 34.59 -11.53 1.53
CA ASN A 111 34.25 -12.68 2.34
C ASN A 111 33.53 -13.76 1.51
N ALA A 112 33.74 -15.03 1.87
CA ALA A 112 33.04 -16.14 1.24
C ALA A 112 31.51 -15.98 1.35
N GLY A 113 30.80 -16.24 0.25
CA GLY A 113 29.34 -16.04 0.16
C GLY A 113 28.90 -14.62 -0.18
N SER A 114 29.84 -13.67 -0.33
CA SER A 114 29.53 -12.30 -0.78
C SER A 114 28.95 -12.23 -2.20
N ASP A 115 29.15 -13.28 -2.99
CA ASP A 115 28.65 -13.51 -4.34
C ASP A 115 27.29 -14.23 -4.38
N ASN A 116 26.76 -14.66 -3.23
CA ASN A 116 25.46 -15.32 -3.19
C ASN A 116 24.35 -14.33 -3.59
N PRO A 117 23.63 -14.55 -4.69
CA PRO A 117 22.61 -13.61 -5.13
C PRO A 117 21.35 -13.69 -4.26
N ASP A 118 21.13 -14.77 -3.52
CA ASP A 118 19.96 -14.94 -2.64
C ASP A 118 20.17 -14.23 -1.30
N ALA A 119 19.21 -13.40 -0.89
CA ALA A 119 19.22 -12.75 0.42
C ALA A 119 19.12 -13.79 1.57
N GLY A 120 18.53 -14.95 1.34
CA GLY A 120 18.43 -16.04 2.32
C GLY A 120 17.63 -15.67 3.57
N LEU A 121 16.67 -14.75 3.43
CA LEU A 121 15.78 -14.31 4.50
C LEU A 121 14.55 -15.24 4.60
N PRO A 122 14.08 -15.57 5.81
CA PRO A 122 12.92 -16.45 5.98
C PRO A 122 11.59 -15.81 5.56
N LEU A 123 11.53 -14.48 5.59
CA LEU A 123 10.41 -13.68 5.11
C LEU A 123 10.96 -12.53 4.27
N MET A 124 10.19 -12.05 3.30
CA MET A 124 10.58 -10.93 2.43
C MET A 124 11.88 -11.22 1.67
N ASN A 125 12.04 -12.46 1.19
CA ASN A 125 13.25 -12.89 0.49
C ASN A 125 13.29 -12.35 -0.94
N TRP A 126 14.48 -12.20 -1.52
CA TRP A 126 14.69 -11.73 -2.89
C TRP A 126 16.07 -12.13 -3.40
N THR A 127 16.26 -12.02 -4.70
CA THR A 127 17.52 -12.32 -5.39
C THR A 127 18.10 -11.06 -6.02
N ALA A 128 19.42 -10.95 -6.03
CA ALA A 128 20.17 -9.83 -6.59
C ALA A 128 19.71 -9.47 -8.01
N GLY A 129 19.57 -8.17 -8.28
CA GLY A 129 19.02 -7.68 -9.54
C GLY A 129 18.77 -6.17 -9.52
N PRO A 130 18.16 -5.63 -10.59
CA PRO A 130 17.73 -4.24 -10.64
C PRO A 130 16.79 -3.90 -9.49
N ALA A 131 16.97 -2.73 -8.89
CA ALA A 131 16.18 -2.26 -7.75
C ALA A 131 14.66 -2.29 -8.00
N GLY A 132 14.21 -1.99 -9.23
CA GLY A 132 12.79 -2.11 -9.61
C GLY A 132 12.25 -3.53 -9.54
N THR A 133 13.03 -4.52 -9.98
CA THR A 133 12.66 -5.95 -9.90
C THR A 133 12.62 -6.45 -8.47
N VAL A 134 13.61 -6.06 -7.66
CA VAL A 134 13.65 -6.38 -6.23
C VAL A 134 12.46 -5.74 -5.52
N ALA A 135 12.16 -4.47 -5.80
CA ALA A 135 11.04 -3.77 -5.22
C ALA A 135 9.69 -4.40 -5.59
N ALA A 136 9.51 -4.81 -6.86
CA ALA A 136 8.31 -5.52 -7.30
C ALA A 136 8.13 -6.87 -6.58
N THR A 137 9.23 -7.60 -6.36
CA THR A 137 9.22 -8.88 -5.61
C THR A 137 8.81 -8.68 -4.15
N LEU A 138 9.38 -7.68 -3.49
CA LEU A 138 9.07 -7.35 -2.10
C LEU A 138 7.65 -6.78 -1.94
N ARG A 139 7.20 -5.95 -2.90
CA ARG A 139 5.82 -5.47 -3.00
C ARG A 139 4.83 -6.63 -3.05
N ALA A 140 5.06 -7.61 -3.93
CA ALA A 140 4.15 -8.73 -4.09
C ALA A 140 3.99 -9.54 -2.78
N GLN A 141 5.08 -9.73 -2.05
CA GLN A 141 5.06 -10.39 -0.73
C GLN A 141 4.34 -9.57 0.34
N PHE A 142 4.53 -8.24 0.34
CA PHE A 142 3.79 -7.34 1.21
C PHE A 142 2.27 -7.37 0.92
N ASP A 143 1.89 -7.31 -0.35
CA ASP A 143 0.48 -7.36 -0.76
C ASP A 143 -0.17 -8.71 -0.43
N ASP A 144 0.59 -9.80 -0.53
CA ASP A 144 0.15 -11.13 -0.10
C ASP A 144 -0.14 -11.17 1.41
N ALA A 145 0.79 -10.67 2.22
CA ALA A 145 0.58 -10.56 3.66
C ALA A 145 -0.62 -9.65 3.99
N ARG A 146 -0.82 -8.56 3.24
CA ARG A 146 -1.97 -7.66 3.41
C ARG A 146 -3.31 -8.34 3.12
N ARG A 147 -3.36 -9.21 2.10
CA ARG A 147 -4.58 -9.97 1.76
C ARG A 147 -4.87 -11.11 2.74
N SER A 148 -3.85 -11.62 3.41
CA SER A 148 -3.93 -12.81 4.28
C SER A 148 -3.85 -12.50 5.78
N SER A 149 -3.86 -11.23 6.20
CA SER A 149 -3.72 -10.84 7.61
C SER A 149 -4.45 -9.54 7.95
N ILE A 150 -4.33 -9.07 9.19
CA ILE A 150 -4.90 -7.80 9.67
C ILE A 150 -4.09 -6.56 9.25
N LEU A 151 -2.97 -6.75 8.56
CA LEU A 151 -2.13 -5.66 8.07
C LEU A 151 -2.93 -4.71 7.19
N SER A 152 -3.06 -3.46 7.63
CA SER A 152 -3.71 -2.38 6.91
C SER A 152 -2.68 -1.40 6.37
N PHE A 153 -2.79 -1.06 5.09
CA PHE A 153 -1.93 -0.07 4.45
C PHE A 153 -2.65 1.28 4.36
N GLN A 154 -1.98 2.34 4.79
CA GLN A 154 -2.48 3.71 4.81
C GLN A 154 -1.60 4.57 3.88
N PRO A 155 -1.83 4.53 2.55
CA PRO A 155 -1.10 5.35 1.58
C PRO A 155 -1.50 6.82 1.67
N ASP A 156 -0.65 7.69 1.12
CA ASP A 156 -0.88 9.14 1.04
C ASP A 156 -1.17 9.81 2.39
N LEU A 157 -0.76 9.16 3.48
CA LEU A 157 -1.05 9.57 4.85
C LEU A 157 0.26 9.76 5.62
N GLY A 158 0.89 10.91 5.39
CA GLY A 158 2.10 11.32 6.10
C GLY A 158 1.83 11.56 7.59
N VAL A 159 2.56 10.86 8.46
CA VAL A 159 2.49 11.10 9.91
C VAL A 159 3.16 12.44 10.23
N THR A 160 2.45 13.30 10.96
CA THR A 160 2.88 14.66 11.32
C THR A 160 3.43 14.77 12.74
N GLY A 161 3.32 13.70 13.52
CA GLY A 161 4.00 13.56 14.80
C GLY A 161 3.47 12.43 15.66
N LEU A 162 4.04 12.29 16.85
CA LEU A 162 3.63 11.32 17.86
C LEU A 162 3.30 12.03 19.18
N SER A 163 2.34 11.47 19.91
CA SER A 163 2.04 11.85 21.29
C SER A 163 2.04 10.60 22.16
N PRO A 164 3.20 10.24 22.75
CA PRO A 164 3.30 9.14 23.71
C PRO A 164 2.53 9.47 24.99
N SER A 165 1.76 8.51 25.52
CA SER A 165 1.12 8.59 26.83
C SER A 165 2.10 8.17 27.94
N THR A 166 1.90 8.69 29.15
CA THR A 166 2.61 8.25 30.36
C THR A 166 2.20 6.85 30.84
N THR A 167 1.15 6.26 30.26
CA THR A 167 0.55 4.99 30.74
C THR A 167 0.88 3.75 29.91
N SER A 168 1.14 3.86 28.59
CA SER A 168 1.71 2.79 27.72
C SER A 168 1.53 3.03 26.22
N THR A 169 0.45 3.69 25.80
CA THR A 169 0.07 3.81 24.39
C THR A 169 0.62 5.07 23.73
N VAL A 170 0.68 5.06 22.40
CA VAL A 170 1.18 6.17 21.59
C VAL A 170 0.13 6.57 20.58
N ARG A 171 -0.18 7.87 20.52
CA ARG A 171 -1.05 8.43 19.49
C ARG A 171 -0.21 8.84 18.28
N VAL A 172 -0.60 8.37 17.10
CA VAL A 172 -0.03 8.76 15.81
C VAL A 172 -0.85 9.93 15.25
N LEU A 173 -0.20 11.06 14.98
CA LEU A 173 -0.85 12.28 14.47
C LEU A 173 -0.77 12.30 12.94
N VAL A 174 -1.92 12.49 12.27
CA VAL A 174 -2.01 12.56 10.81
C VAL A 174 -2.86 13.79 10.39
N PRO A 175 -2.65 14.37 9.19
CA PRO A 175 -3.38 15.54 8.73
C PRO A 175 -4.90 15.31 8.67
N GLY A 176 -5.69 16.29 9.10
CA GLY A 176 -7.13 16.35 8.84
C GLY A 176 -7.99 15.27 9.51
N ALA A 177 -7.44 14.40 10.35
CA ALA A 177 -8.18 13.31 11.01
C ALA A 177 -8.52 13.63 12.47
N SER A 178 -9.69 13.18 12.93
CA SER A 178 -10.03 13.16 14.36
C SER A 178 -8.99 12.32 15.13
N PRO A 179 -8.41 12.83 16.23
CA PRO A 179 -7.30 12.19 16.93
C PRO A 179 -7.60 10.78 17.48
N LEU A 180 -8.87 10.39 17.64
CA LEU A 180 -9.32 9.28 18.49
C LEU A 180 -9.02 7.86 17.95
N GLY A 181 -8.82 7.67 16.64
CA GLY A 181 -8.72 6.34 16.02
C GLY A 181 -7.30 5.78 15.78
N LYS A 182 -6.25 6.52 16.15
CA LYS A 182 -4.85 6.22 15.80
C LYS A 182 -3.96 6.09 17.04
N ILE A 183 -4.43 5.27 18.00
CA ILE A 183 -3.72 4.93 19.23
C ILE A 183 -3.19 3.50 19.09
N TYR A 184 -1.93 3.29 19.46
CA TYR A 184 -1.24 2.02 19.32
C TYR A 184 -0.46 1.69 20.60
N ASP A 185 -0.32 0.40 20.90
CA ASP A 185 0.51 -0.08 22.00
C ASP A 185 2.00 0.07 21.67
N VAL A 186 2.36 -0.14 20.39
CA VAL A 186 3.73 -0.01 19.88
C VAL A 186 3.75 0.81 18.58
N VAL A 187 4.73 1.72 18.47
CA VAL A 187 4.99 2.49 17.24
C VAL A 187 6.42 2.23 16.77
N ILE A 188 6.57 1.77 15.53
CA ILE A 188 7.86 1.56 14.88
C ILE A 188 8.08 2.66 13.82
N LEU A 189 9.06 3.52 14.05
CA LEU A 189 9.49 4.56 13.12
C LEU A 189 10.50 3.96 12.12
N ALA A 190 10.02 3.61 10.94
CA ALA A 190 10.78 3.12 9.79
C ALA A 190 10.89 4.20 8.69
N ILE A 191 11.14 5.44 9.11
CA ILE A 191 11.03 6.67 8.31
C ILE A 191 12.20 6.91 7.33
N GLY A 192 13.16 5.98 7.29
CA GLY A 192 14.34 6.07 6.43
C GLY A 192 15.28 7.20 6.82
N PHE A 193 16.22 7.52 5.92
CA PHE A 193 17.27 8.53 6.12
C PHE A 193 17.13 9.73 5.16
N GLY A 194 16.00 9.84 4.45
CA GLY A 194 15.73 10.93 3.52
C GLY A 194 16.14 10.66 2.07
N LEU A 195 15.85 11.63 1.22
CA LEU A 195 16.38 11.71 -0.14
C LEU A 195 17.80 12.28 -0.12
N GLU A 196 18.45 12.33 -1.26
CA GLU A 196 19.77 12.90 -1.41
C GLU A 196 19.73 14.42 -1.17
N ALA A 197 20.73 14.95 -0.48
CA ALA A 197 20.86 16.39 -0.32
C ALA A 197 21.06 17.06 -1.68
N HIS A 198 20.48 18.26 -1.87
CA HIS A 198 20.67 19.10 -3.05
C HIS A 198 20.11 18.54 -4.37
N LEU A 199 18.93 17.90 -4.32
CA LEU A 199 18.19 17.42 -5.50
C LEU A 199 17.36 18.50 -6.24
N ASP A 200 17.42 19.75 -5.81
CA ASP A 200 16.67 20.90 -6.34
C ASP A 200 17.30 21.54 -7.61
N GLY A 201 18.20 20.83 -8.30
CA GLY A 201 18.91 21.33 -9.48
C GLY A 201 19.19 20.25 -10.54
N ASP A 202 20.32 20.35 -11.26
CA ASP A 202 20.57 19.48 -12.43
C ASP A 202 21.10 18.07 -12.05
N THR A 203 21.23 17.74 -10.76
CA THR A 203 21.59 16.38 -10.32
C THR A 203 20.35 15.49 -10.27
N PRO A 204 20.29 14.40 -11.05
CA PRO A 204 19.22 13.43 -10.92
C PRO A 204 19.36 12.64 -9.62
N SER A 205 18.22 12.21 -9.05
CA SER A 205 18.22 11.24 -7.96
C SER A 205 18.97 9.97 -8.37
N TYR A 206 19.73 9.43 -7.43
CA TYR A 206 20.39 8.14 -7.45
C TYR A 206 19.44 7.02 -7.87
N TRP A 207 18.18 7.08 -7.45
CA TRP A 207 17.22 6.03 -7.77
C TRP A 207 16.70 6.08 -9.21
N LEU A 208 16.85 7.21 -9.93
CA LEU A 208 16.52 7.26 -11.35
C LEU A 208 17.55 6.50 -12.19
N PRO A 209 17.15 5.95 -13.36
CA PRO A 209 18.09 5.37 -14.32
C PRO A 209 19.23 6.34 -14.62
N SER A 210 20.46 5.87 -14.49
CA SER A 210 21.64 6.72 -14.68
C SER A 210 21.82 7.05 -16.15
N GLN A 211 22.00 8.34 -16.45
CA GLN A 211 22.27 8.77 -17.82
C GLN A 211 23.66 8.32 -18.31
N MET A 212 24.51 7.80 -17.42
CA MET A 212 25.85 7.30 -17.75
C MET A 212 25.85 5.85 -18.23
N SER A 213 24.75 5.10 -18.09
CA SER A 213 24.68 3.74 -18.62
C SER A 213 24.52 3.68 -20.14
N ALA A 214 24.34 4.82 -20.80
CA ALA A 214 24.24 4.94 -22.25
C ALA A 214 25.45 5.66 -22.88
N ALA A 215 25.44 5.73 -24.21
CA ALA A 215 26.38 6.57 -24.97
C ALA A 215 26.14 8.06 -24.67
N LEU A 216 27.23 8.84 -24.59
CA LEU A 216 27.12 10.29 -24.43
C LEU A 216 26.81 10.92 -25.80
N LEU A 217 25.54 11.27 -26.02
CA LEU A 217 25.10 11.91 -27.26
C LEU A 217 25.31 13.42 -27.17
N THR A 218 26.51 13.87 -27.54
CA THR A 218 26.89 15.29 -27.48
C THR A 218 27.89 15.64 -28.60
N PRO A 219 27.80 16.84 -29.20
CA PRO A 219 28.81 17.31 -30.15
C PRO A 219 30.11 17.76 -29.45
N GLN A 220 30.14 17.82 -28.11
CA GLN A 220 31.37 18.12 -27.37
C GLN A 220 32.34 16.93 -27.50
N PRO A 221 33.59 17.14 -27.94
CA PRO A 221 34.54 16.04 -28.19
C PRO A 221 34.97 15.32 -26.89
N GLU A 222 35.00 16.03 -25.77
CA GLU A 222 35.35 15.50 -24.46
C GLU A 222 34.44 16.10 -23.38
N PRO A 223 33.17 15.66 -23.29
CA PRO A 223 32.25 16.16 -22.28
C PRO A 223 32.80 15.92 -20.88
N LEU A 224 32.70 16.94 -20.02
CA LEU A 224 33.11 16.87 -18.63
C LEU A 224 31.97 16.33 -17.75
N VAL A 225 32.17 15.18 -17.11
CA VAL A 225 31.29 14.64 -16.08
C VAL A 225 31.87 14.98 -14.72
N PHE A 226 31.12 15.69 -13.89
CA PHE A 226 31.51 16.04 -12.53
C PHE A 226 30.77 15.16 -11.52
N VAL A 227 31.51 14.51 -10.64
CA VAL A 227 30.96 13.70 -9.55
C VAL A 227 31.53 14.22 -8.24
N SER A 228 30.68 14.64 -7.32
CA SER A 228 31.10 15.09 -5.99
C SER A 228 30.52 14.19 -4.90
N GLY A 229 31.40 13.60 -4.10
CA GLY A 229 31.06 12.68 -3.03
C GLY A 229 31.86 11.38 -3.13
N ASN A 230 32.33 10.89 -1.98
CA ASN A 230 33.17 9.70 -1.85
C ASN A 230 32.53 8.56 -1.03
N GLY A 231 31.22 8.65 -0.78
CA GLY A 231 30.41 7.52 -0.32
C GLY A 231 30.07 6.57 -1.46
N ASP A 232 29.36 5.48 -1.15
CA ASP A 232 29.02 4.44 -2.15
C ASP A 232 28.29 5.00 -3.37
N GLY A 233 27.27 5.85 -3.19
CA GLY A 233 26.57 6.46 -4.32
C GLY A 233 27.46 7.32 -5.23
N GLY A 234 28.45 8.00 -4.65
CA GLY A 234 29.43 8.80 -5.39
C GLY A 234 30.41 7.94 -6.17
N LEU A 235 30.94 6.88 -5.56
CA LEU A 235 31.82 5.95 -6.25
C LEU A 235 31.09 5.17 -7.34
N VAL A 236 29.83 4.79 -7.12
CA VAL A 236 29.00 4.13 -8.15
C VAL A 236 28.80 5.05 -9.36
N ASP A 237 28.41 6.31 -9.17
CA ASP A 237 28.23 7.23 -10.29
C ASP A 237 29.56 7.58 -10.99
N PHE A 238 30.67 7.61 -10.24
CA PHE A 238 32.01 7.69 -10.83
C PHE A 238 32.33 6.50 -11.73
N LEU A 239 32.10 5.27 -11.25
CA LEU A 239 32.34 4.05 -12.02
C LEU A 239 31.46 4.00 -13.27
N MET A 240 30.18 4.38 -13.17
CA MET A 240 29.28 4.46 -14.32
C MET A 240 29.72 5.51 -15.35
N ALA A 241 30.27 6.64 -14.90
CA ALA A 241 30.85 7.64 -15.79
C ALA A 241 32.12 7.11 -16.50
N ALA A 242 32.95 6.37 -15.76
CA ALA A 242 34.25 5.90 -16.23
C ALA A 242 34.19 4.67 -17.14
N PHE A 243 33.25 3.75 -16.91
CA PHE A 243 33.03 2.62 -17.79
C PHE A 243 32.21 3.01 -19.03
N ASN A 244 32.48 2.34 -20.15
CA ASN A 244 31.88 2.66 -21.44
C ASN A 244 30.43 2.13 -21.53
N ALA A 245 29.46 2.98 -21.21
CA ALA A 245 28.03 2.70 -21.33
C ALA A 245 27.62 1.37 -20.66
N MET A 246 28.14 1.14 -19.45
CA MET A 246 27.82 -0.04 -18.66
C MET A 246 26.77 0.32 -17.59
N GLU A 247 25.75 -0.53 -17.47
CA GLU A 247 24.82 -0.51 -16.35
C GLU A 247 25.52 -0.88 -15.04
N HIS A 248 24.97 -0.45 -13.90
CA HIS A 248 25.56 -0.71 -12.58
C HIS A 248 25.77 -2.21 -12.31
N GLN A 249 24.82 -3.06 -12.71
CA GLN A 249 24.92 -4.51 -12.57
C GLN A 249 26.14 -5.06 -13.33
N ALA A 250 26.29 -4.69 -14.60
CA ALA A 250 27.40 -5.15 -15.42
C ALA A 250 28.76 -4.73 -14.86
N ILE A 251 28.85 -3.54 -14.26
CA ILE A 251 30.06 -3.08 -13.57
C ILE A 251 30.36 -3.96 -12.36
N CYS A 252 29.35 -4.25 -11.53
CA CYS A 252 29.52 -5.11 -10.36
C CYS A 252 29.97 -6.53 -10.76
N GLU A 253 29.28 -7.14 -11.73
CA GLU A 253 29.59 -8.46 -12.26
C GLU A 253 30.99 -8.51 -12.89
N LEU A 254 31.37 -7.47 -13.64
CA LEU A 254 32.71 -7.33 -14.18
C LEU A 254 33.74 -7.35 -13.05
N ILE A 255 33.60 -6.48 -12.05
CA ILE A 255 34.58 -6.35 -10.97
C ILE A 255 34.66 -7.62 -10.13
N LEU A 256 33.53 -8.25 -9.82
CA LEU A 256 33.47 -9.49 -9.04
C LEU A 256 34.03 -10.70 -9.78
N GLY A 257 33.89 -10.73 -11.11
CA GLY A 257 34.41 -11.81 -11.95
C GLY A 257 35.93 -11.79 -12.14
N LEU A 258 36.62 -10.75 -11.66
CA LEU A 258 38.08 -10.62 -11.80
C LEU A 258 38.80 -11.47 -10.76
N ASP A 259 39.79 -12.24 -11.22
CA ASP A 259 40.75 -12.89 -10.34
C ASP A 259 41.85 -11.91 -9.94
N PHE A 260 41.73 -11.39 -8.72
CA PHE A 260 42.69 -10.46 -8.13
C PHE A 260 43.92 -11.14 -7.51
N GLY A 261 43.97 -12.48 -7.45
CA GLY A 261 45.09 -13.23 -6.87
C GLY A 261 45.52 -12.72 -5.49
N LEU A 262 46.81 -12.43 -5.32
CA LEU A 262 47.39 -11.96 -4.06
C LEU A 262 46.92 -10.55 -3.65
N ALA A 263 46.38 -9.76 -4.58
CA ALA A 263 45.92 -8.41 -4.30
C ALA A 263 44.75 -8.39 -3.29
N VAL A 264 43.91 -9.44 -3.26
CA VAL A 264 42.80 -9.56 -2.30
C VAL A 264 43.32 -9.54 -0.86
N ALA A 265 44.37 -10.31 -0.57
CA ALA A 265 44.95 -10.38 0.76
C ALA A 265 45.54 -9.03 1.21
N ALA A 266 46.15 -8.28 0.28
CA ALA A 266 46.66 -6.94 0.55
C ALA A 266 45.53 -5.95 0.86
N VAL A 267 44.45 -5.97 0.08
CA VAL A 267 43.26 -5.14 0.31
C VAL A 267 42.62 -5.46 1.67
N GLN A 268 42.50 -6.75 2.04
CA GLN A 268 41.97 -7.16 3.35
C GLN A 268 42.84 -6.68 4.51
N LEU A 269 44.17 -6.71 4.37
CA LEU A 269 45.09 -6.23 5.39
C LEU A 269 44.96 -4.71 5.60
N ILE A 270 44.86 -3.95 4.52
CA ILE A 270 44.60 -2.49 4.58
C ILE A 270 43.26 -2.21 5.25
N GLU A 271 42.24 -3.03 4.98
CA GLU A 271 40.94 -2.89 5.63
C GLU A 271 41.05 -3.12 7.16
N GLN A 272 41.81 -4.12 7.60
CA GLN A 272 42.04 -4.36 9.02
C GLN A 272 42.75 -3.17 9.69
N GLU A 273 43.74 -2.58 9.02
CA GLU A 273 44.45 -1.39 9.51
C GLU A 273 43.56 -0.15 9.59
N ALA A 274 42.68 0.07 8.60
CA ALA A 274 41.74 1.20 8.57
C ALA A 274 40.72 1.18 9.73
N TRP A 275 40.41 -0.02 10.22
CA TRP A 275 39.49 -0.24 11.34
C TRP A 275 40.19 -0.43 12.69
N ALA A 276 41.53 -0.47 12.72
CA ALA A 276 42.31 -0.44 13.96
C ALA A 276 42.30 0.96 14.60
N ASP A 277 42.70 1.03 15.87
CA ASP A 277 42.84 2.29 16.59
C ASP A 277 43.82 3.24 15.85
N GLY A 278 43.36 4.45 15.55
CA GLY A 278 44.13 5.43 14.77
C GLY A 278 44.05 5.25 13.24
N GLY A 279 43.36 4.23 12.73
CA GLY A 279 43.26 3.96 11.28
C GLY A 279 42.35 4.91 10.49
N GLY A 280 41.67 5.85 11.14
CA GLY A 280 40.69 6.75 10.51
C GLY A 280 41.28 7.74 9.50
N ASP A 281 42.54 8.12 9.67
CA ASP A 281 43.24 9.12 8.85
C ASP A 281 44.16 8.50 7.78
N LEU A 282 44.04 7.18 7.54
CA LEU A 282 44.86 6.51 6.53
C LEU A 282 44.45 6.96 5.12
N ASP A 283 45.44 7.30 4.29
CA ASP A 283 45.25 7.49 2.86
C ASP A 283 45.17 6.12 2.17
N LEU A 284 43.95 5.59 2.10
CA LEU A 284 43.71 4.26 1.53
C LEU A 284 44.06 4.20 0.03
N LEU A 285 43.96 5.31 -0.71
CA LEU A 285 44.33 5.33 -2.13
C LEU A 285 45.86 5.20 -2.27
N ALA A 286 46.63 5.92 -1.45
CA ALA A 286 48.08 5.77 -1.42
C ALA A 286 48.50 4.35 -1.00
N LEU A 287 47.84 3.76 0.00
CA LEU A 287 48.09 2.38 0.40
C LEU A 287 47.77 1.37 -0.71
N TYR A 288 46.69 1.60 -1.48
CA TYR A 288 46.36 0.74 -2.63
C TYR A 288 47.42 0.84 -3.72
N ARG A 289 47.93 2.05 -4.02
CA ARG A 289 49.04 2.24 -4.98
C ARG A 289 50.29 1.48 -4.58
N ASP A 290 50.69 1.61 -3.31
CA ASP A 290 51.92 1.01 -2.80
C ASP A 290 51.83 -0.52 -2.69
N ARG A 291 50.72 -1.03 -2.15
CA ARG A 291 50.62 -2.44 -1.72
C ARG A 291 49.73 -3.32 -2.58
N VAL A 292 48.74 -2.74 -3.27
CA VAL A 292 47.76 -3.49 -4.07
C VAL A 292 48.16 -3.48 -5.53
N SER A 293 48.51 -2.31 -6.10
CA SER A 293 48.87 -2.16 -7.51
C SER A 293 49.90 -3.18 -8.02
N PRO A 294 51.02 -3.45 -7.30
CA PRO A 294 52.03 -4.40 -7.76
C PRO A 294 51.56 -5.87 -7.80
N LEU A 295 50.46 -6.18 -7.10
CA LEU A 295 49.93 -7.53 -6.95
C LEU A 295 48.75 -7.82 -7.88
N VAL A 296 48.15 -6.80 -8.50
CA VAL A 296 47.02 -6.97 -9.43
C VAL A 296 47.50 -7.68 -10.70
N PRO A 297 46.91 -8.83 -11.07
CA PRO A 297 47.32 -9.57 -12.27
C PRO A 297 47.14 -8.77 -13.57
N GLN A 298 48.04 -8.95 -14.53
CA GLN A 298 47.97 -8.26 -15.84
C GLN A 298 46.63 -8.43 -16.58
N PRO A 299 45.98 -9.62 -16.59
CA PRO A 299 44.67 -9.77 -17.22
C PRO A 299 43.58 -8.88 -16.63
N VAL A 300 43.68 -8.55 -15.33
CA VAL A 300 42.75 -7.63 -14.67
C VAL A 300 42.91 -6.23 -15.25
N TRP A 301 44.14 -5.71 -15.32
CA TRP A 301 44.41 -4.41 -15.93
C TRP A 301 43.93 -4.32 -17.38
N GLN A 302 44.21 -5.36 -18.18
CA GLN A 302 43.74 -5.42 -19.57
C GLN A 302 42.22 -5.33 -19.67
N THR A 303 41.51 -6.02 -18.78
CA THR A 303 40.05 -6.04 -18.74
C THR A 303 39.49 -4.66 -18.36
N ILE A 304 40.04 -4.01 -17.34
CA ILE A 304 39.63 -2.66 -16.94
C ILE A 304 39.87 -1.67 -18.08
N ILE A 305 41.08 -1.64 -18.65
CA ILE A 305 41.47 -0.74 -19.74
C ILE A 305 40.54 -0.89 -20.97
N ALA A 306 40.17 -2.12 -21.31
CA ALA A 306 39.31 -2.41 -22.46
C ALA A 306 37.87 -1.89 -22.28
N ASN A 307 37.42 -1.75 -21.03
CA ASN A 307 36.05 -1.29 -20.71
C ASN A 307 35.98 0.21 -20.35
N LEU A 308 37.12 0.91 -20.23
CA LEU A 308 37.12 2.35 -19.95
C LEU A 308 36.51 3.16 -21.10
N ARG A 309 35.72 4.17 -20.74
CA ARG A 309 35.09 5.11 -21.69
C ARG A 309 36.15 5.92 -22.43
N PRO A 310 36.11 5.98 -23.77
CA PRO A 310 37.19 6.57 -24.56
C PRO A 310 37.17 8.11 -24.68
N GLN A 311 36.01 8.76 -24.51
CA GLN A 311 35.81 10.18 -24.85
C GLN A 311 34.95 10.91 -23.81
N ALA A 312 35.37 10.90 -22.54
CA ALA A 312 34.74 11.69 -21.49
C ALA A 312 35.80 12.09 -20.45
N ARG A 313 35.82 13.37 -20.07
CA ARG A 313 36.62 13.82 -18.93
C ARG A 313 35.79 13.63 -17.67
N ILE A 314 36.39 13.09 -16.62
CA ILE A 314 35.69 12.82 -15.37
C ILE A 314 36.42 13.54 -14.25
N HIS A 315 35.69 14.34 -13.50
CA HIS A 315 36.21 15.03 -12.33
C HIS A 315 35.53 14.47 -11.08
N LEU A 316 36.26 13.65 -10.33
CA LEU A 316 35.85 13.11 -9.05
C LEU A 316 36.34 14.02 -7.93
N HIS A 317 35.41 14.55 -7.15
CA HIS A 317 35.65 15.57 -6.15
C HIS A 317 35.16 15.13 -4.76
N THR A 318 35.94 15.44 -3.73
CA THR A 318 35.50 15.41 -2.33
C THR A 318 36.15 16.53 -1.53
N ARG A 319 35.42 17.04 -0.54
CA ARG A 319 35.96 17.97 0.46
C ARG A 319 36.86 17.28 1.49
N ASP A 320 36.73 15.97 1.62
CA ASP A 320 37.49 15.21 2.61
C ASP A 320 38.98 15.16 2.24
N PRO A 321 39.90 15.06 3.22
CA PRO A 321 41.33 15.00 2.96
C PRO A 321 41.75 13.88 2.02
N HIS A 322 41.07 12.73 2.11
CA HIS A 322 41.35 11.54 1.33
C HIS A 322 40.16 11.13 0.47
N LEU A 323 40.47 10.56 -0.71
CA LEU A 323 39.43 10.11 -1.64
C LEU A 323 38.60 8.98 -1.03
N PHE A 324 39.23 7.96 -0.45
CA PHE A 324 38.55 6.78 0.05
C PHE A 324 38.30 6.86 1.54
N ARG A 325 37.05 6.59 1.94
CA ARG A 325 36.65 6.47 3.35
C ARG A 325 36.58 4.99 3.72
N ARG A 326 37.03 4.65 4.94
CA ARG A 326 36.90 3.28 5.48
C ARG A 326 35.45 2.77 5.53
N ALA A 327 34.48 3.69 5.67
CA ALA A 327 33.05 3.37 5.70
C ALA A 327 32.45 3.05 4.31
N THR A 328 33.13 3.42 3.21
CA THR A 328 32.68 3.12 1.85
C THR A 328 33.01 1.66 1.50
N ALA A 329 32.14 1.00 0.73
CA ALA A 329 32.28 -0.41 0.42
C ALA A 329 33.64 -0.73 -0.22
N LEU A 330 34.22 -1.84 0.21
CA LEU A 330 35.58 -2.24 -0.17
C LEU A 330 35.70 -2.47 -1.69
N HIS A 331 34.70 -3.13 -2.30
CA HIS A 331 34.66 -3.36 -3.73
C HIS A 331 34.56 -2.05 -4.54
N ASN A 332 33.81 -1.05 -4.04
CA ASN A 332 33.67 0.24 -4.72
C ASN A 332 34.98 1.02 -4.69
N ARG A 333 35.69 1.02 -3.55
CA ARG A 333 37.03 1.60 -3.43
C ARG A 333 38.02 0.91 -4.37
N LEU A 334 38.02 -0.43 -4.39
CA LEU A 334 38.91 -1.20 -5.26
C LEU A 334 38.63 -0.92 -6.74
N ALA A 335 37.37 -0.95 -7.16
CA ALA A 335 36.98 -0.64 -8.54
C ALA A 335 37.39 0.78 -8.94
N ALA A 336 37.15 1.77 -8.07
CA ALA A 336 37.51 3.15 -8.35
C ALA A 336 39.02 3.32 -8.48
N PHE A 337 39.80 2.66 -7.62
CA PHE A 337 41.25 2.61 -7.70
C PHE A 337 41.72 2.03 -9.05
N LEU A 338 41.20 0.87 -9.46
CA LEU A 338 41.59 0.22 -10.71
C LEU A 338 41.33 1.13 -11.93
N VAL A 339 40.19 1.82 -11.94
CA VAL A 339 39.81 2.74 -13.00
C VAL A 339 40.74 3.97 -13.05
N ILE A 340 41.04 4.57 -11.89
CA ILE A 340 41.95 5.72 -11.79
C ILE A 340 43.35 5.35 -12.27
N GLU A 341 43.89 4.21 -11.80
CA GLU A 341 45.23 3.78 -12.17
C GLU A 341 45.32 3.33 -13.63
N ALA A 342 44.29 2.69 -14.18
CA ALA A 342 44.25 2.29 -15.59
C ALA A 342 44.20 3.50 -16.55
N ASP A 343 43.48 4.57 -16.20
CA ASP A 343 43.48 5.82 -16.97
C ASP A 343 44.86 6.48 -16.98
N GLN A 344 45.54 6.49 -15.84
CA GLN A 344 46.89 7.04 -15.68
C GLN A 344 47.94 6.20 -16.40
N SER A 345 47.92 4.87 -16.21
CA SER A 345 48.92 3.96 -16.79
C SER A 345 48.86 3.88 -18.30
N THR A 346 47.71 4.17 -18.89
CA THR A 346 47.52 4.25 -20.35
C THR A 346 47.81 5.64 -20.93
N GLY A 347 48.16 6.62 -20.08
CA GLY A 347 48.48 7.98 -20.49
C GLY A 347 47.28 8.79 -20.99
N ARG A 348 46.05 8.30 -20.79
CA ARG A 348 44.82 8.99 -21.20
C ARG A 348 44.60 10.26 -20.37
N ASN A 349 44.82 10.17 -19.06
CA ASN A 349 44.68 11.28 -18.10
C ASN A 349 43.33 12.02 -18.21
N LEU A 350 42.25 11.27 -18.48
CA LEU A 350 40.89 11.82 -18.59
C LEU A 350 40.21 11.93 -17.22
N ILE A 351 40.73 11.27 -16.20
CA ILE A 351 40.19 11.28 -14.84
C ILE A 351 41.00 12.24 -13.96
N THR A 352 40.33 13.24 -13.43
CA THR A 352 40.88 14.17 -12.42
C THR A 352 40.27 13.86 -11.06
N VAL A 353 41.12 13.69 -10.05
CA VAL A 353 40.70 13.51 -8.66
C VAL A 353 41.09 14.76 -7.87
N THR A 354 40.13 15.34 -7.16
CA THR A 354 40.36 16.47 -6.25
C THR A 354 39.85 16.13 -4.85
N THR A 355 40.75 16.22 -3.86
CA THR A 355 40.46 16.05 -2.44
C THR A 355 40.74 17.34 -1.69
N ALA A 356 40.35 17.40 -0.42
CA ALA A 356 40.65 18.51 0.50
C ALA A 356 40.25 19.91 -0.03
N THR A 357 39.27 19.98 -0.93
CA THR A 357 38.86 21.23 -1.58
C THR A 357 37.35 21.40 -1.40
N ALA A 358 36.91 22.58 -0.94
CA ALA A 358 35.48 22.87 -0.84
C ALA A 358 34.95 23.53 -2.12
N PHE A 359 33.63 23.63 -2.22
CA PHE A 359 33.01 24.54 -3.20
C PHE A 359 33.28 25.99 -2.77
N ALA A 360 33.56 26.86 -3.75
CA ALA A 360 33.64 28.29 -3.49
C ALA A 360 32.22 28.86 -3.34
N GLY A 361 31.73 28.91 -2.10
CA GLY A 361 30.37 29.36 -1.76
C GLY A 361 29.38 28.19 -1.57
N PRO A 362 28.06 28.41 -1.78
CA PRO A 362 27.06 27.35 -1.62
C PRO A 362 27.25 26.24 -2.66
N VAL A 363 26.72 25.05 -2.35
CA VAL A 363 26.78 23.89 -3.25
C VAL A 363 26.11 24.25 -4.59
N PRO A 364 26.82 24.11 -5.74
CA PRO A 364 26.32 24.54 -7.04
C PRO A 364 25.33 23.53 -7.63
N VAL A 365 24.06 23.65 -7.22
CA VAL A 365 22.97 22.78 -7.68
C VAL A 365 22.59 22.98 -9.14
N THR A 366 22.90 24.15 -9.73
CA THR A 366 22.68 24.51 -11.14
C THR A 366 23.87 25.31 -11.69
N GLY A 367 24.07 25.30 -13.02
CA GLY A 367 25.06 26.15 -13.68
C GLY A 367 26.53 25.76 -13.46
N PRO A 368 27.47 26.73 -13.51
CA PRO A 368 28.90 26.49 -13.33
C PRO A 368 29.26 26.04 -11.91
N ILE A 369 30.31 25.22 -11.82
CA ILE A 369 30.93 24.76 -10.57
C ILE A 369 32.17 25.59 -10.33
N THR A 370 32.33 26.06 -9.09
CA THR A 370 33.55 26.73 -8.64
C THR A 370 34.07 26.01 -7.40
N LEU A 371 35.31 25.55 -7.46
CA LEU A 371 36.01 24.98 -6.32
C LEU A 371 36.96 26.04 -5.74
N GLU A 372 37.25 25.98 -4.44
CA GLU A 372 38.20 26.90 -3.83
C GLU A 372 39.56 26.85 -4.55
N GLY A 373 40.11 28.02 -4.86
CA GLY A 373 41.38 28.14 -5.58
C GLY A 373 41.34 27.76 -7.07
N SER A 374 40.17 27.47 -7.64
CA SER A 374 40.01 27.07 -9.05
C SER A 374 39.12 28.05 -9.84
N ALA A 375 39.36 28.15 -11.15
CA ALA A 375 38.46 28.89 -12.04
C ALA A 375 37.11 28.15 -12.19
N PRO A 376 35.98 28.86 -12.34
CA PRO A 376 34.68 28.23 -12.60
C PRO A 376 34.68 27.40 -13.89
N PHE A 377 33.97 26.28 -13.89
CA PHE A 377 33.79 25.42 -15.07
C PHE A 377 32.37 24.87 -15.16
N THR A 378 31.90 24.54 -16.37
CA THR A 378 30.56 24.00 -16.58
C THR A 378 30.65 22.53 -17.03
N PRO A 379 30.16 21.57 -16.22
CA PRO A 379 30.15 20.18 -16.64
C PRO A 379 29.03 19.90 -17.65
N TYR A 380 29.23 18.89 -18.49
CA TYR A 380 28.18 18.28 -19.31
C TYR A 380 27.13 17.57 -18.44
N ARG A 381 27.56 16.92 -17.36
CA ARG A 381 26.70 16.30 -16.35
C ARG A 381 27.28 16.46 -14.95
N ARG A 382 26.42 16.64 -13.94
CA ARG A 382 26.84 16.70 -12.54
C ARG A 382 26.07 15.70 -11.67
N PHE A 383 26.80 15.04 -10.79
CA PHE A 383 26.26 14.14 -9.78
C PHE A 383 26.73 14.60 -8.40
N LEU A 384 25.84 15.18 -7.62
CA LEU A 384 26.08 15.57 -6.24
C LEU A 384 25.60 14.43 -5.31
N ARG A 385 26.54 13.74 -4.67
CA ARG A 385 26.31 12.62 -3.74
C ARG A 385 26.86 12.98 -2.37
N LEU A 386 26.29 14.03 -1.80
CA LEU A 386 26.77 14.70 -0.59
C LEU A 386 26.10 14.21 0.70
N GLY A 387 25.52 13.01 0.66
CA GLY A 387 24.74 12.43 1.76
C GLY A 387 23.24 12.61 1.57
N ALA A 388 22.48 12.13 2.55
CA ALA A 388 21.04 12.24 2.56
C ALA A 388 20.57 13.45 3.37
N ASP A 389 19.48 14.07 2.95
CA ASP A 389 18.74 15.09 3.68
C ASP A 389 17.66 14.41 4.53
N SER A 390 18.03 14.09 5.78
CA SER A 390 17.15 13.45 6.74
C SER A 390 16.22 14.41 7.46
N ALA A 391 16.48 15.72 7.40
CA ALA A 391 15.74 16.71 8.19
C ALA A 391 14.23 16.71 7.88
N PRO A 392 13.76 16.66 6.62
CA PRO A 392 12.32 16.59 6.32
C PRO A 392 11.65 15.33 6.87
N ASN A 393 12.35 14.19 6.89
CA ASN A 393 11.80 12.93 7.41
C ASN A 393 11.73 12.93 8.95
N LEU A 394 12.68 13.61 9.61
CA LEU A 394 12.78 13.68 11.07
C LEU A 394 11.89 14.76 11.68
N ALA A 395 11.66 15.88 10.97
CA ALA A 395 10.94 17.04 11.46
C ALA A 395 9.59 16.73 12.15
N PRO A 396 8.73 15.82 11.64
CA PRO A 396 7.49 15.44 12.33
C PRO A 396 7.71 14.85 13.74
N PHE A 397 8.89 14.31 14.00
CA PHE A 397 9.23 13.55 15.21
C PHE A 397 10.26 14.24 16.10
N ASP A 398 10.70 15.46 15.78
CA ASP A 398 11.76 16.17 16.51
C ASP A 398 11.50 16.22 18.02
N ALA A 399 10.25 16.51 18.42
CA ALA A 399 9.87 16.55 19.83
C ALA A 399 10.03 15.19 20.54
N THR A 400 9.85 14.09 19.83
CA THR A 400 9.99 12.72 20.36
C THR A 400 11.44 12.22 20.26
N LEU A 401 12.16 12.58 19.20
CA LEU A 401 13.50 12.06 18.91
C LEU A 401 14.63 12.95 19.44
N LEU A 402 14.37 14.03 20.17
CA LEU A 402 15.35 15.06 20.54
C LEU A 402 16.67 14.52 21.13
N ALA A 403 16.61 13.47 21.96
CA ALA A 403 17.78 12.83 22.57
C ALA A 403 18.32 11.60 21.80
N PHE A 404 17.60 11.13 20.78
CA PHE A 404 17.88 9.86 20.10
C PHE A 404 19.11 9.88 19.16
N PRO A 405 19.34 10.92 18.33
CA PRO A 405 20.47 10.97 17.40
C PRO A 405 21.85 10.93 18.07
N ASN A 406 21.98 11.52 19.26
CA ASN A 406 23.28 11.76 19.91
C ASN A 406 23.76 10.63 20.83
N ARG A 407 23.08 9.48 20.82
CA ARG A 407 23.41 8.37 21.71
C ARG A 407 24.56 7.52 21.16
N VAL A 408 25.40 7.01 22.05
CA VAL A 408 26.41 6.00 21.72
C VAL A 408 25.70 4.68 21.43
N ARG A 409 25.93 4.10 20.25
CA ARG A 409 25.36 2.80 19.86
C ARG A 409 26.42 1.72 20.00
N VAL A 410 26.04 0.54 20.49
CA VAL A 410 26.94 -0.63 20.53
C VAL A 410 27.23 -1.09 19.10
N SER A 411 26.26 -0.89 18.19
CA SER A 411 26.40 -1.08 16.74
C SER A 411 27.29 -0.05 16.00
N ALA A 412 27.81 1.00 16.66
CA ALA A 412 28.61 2.06 16.02
C ALA A 412 30.07 1.67 15.70
N THR A 413 30.45 0.39 15.83
CA THR A 413 31.72 -0.15 15.31
C THR A 413 31.53 -0.69 13.90
N GLN A 414 32.58 -0.60 13.06
CA GLN A 414 32.68 -1.08 11.66
C GLN A 414 31.34 -1.47 11.02
N PRO A 415 30.82 -0.74 10.01
CA PRO A 415 29.53 -1.02 9.38
C PRO A 415 29.57 -2.39 8.71
N ARG A 416 29.21 -3.44 9.45
CA ARG A 416 29.08 -4.81 8.95
C ARG A 416 27.63 -5.03 8.55
N SER A 417 27.40 -5.89 7.56
CA SER A 417 26.05 -6.37 7.30
C SER A 417 25.51 -7.03 8.58
N PRO A 418 24.36 -6.58 9.10
CA PRO A 418 23.78 -7.17 10.29
C PRO A 418 23.44 -8.63 10.00
N GLN A 419 23.59 -9.47 11.02
CA GLN A 419 23.24 -10.88 10.93
C GLN A 419 21.86 -11.12 11.54
N LEU A 420 21.06 -11.96 10.90
CA LEU A 420 19.80 -12.42 11.47
C LEU A 420 20.11 -13.29 12.69
N THR A 421 19.52 -12.94 13.84
CA THR A 421 19.71 -13.73 15.06
C THR A 421 19.10 -15.12 14.89
N LEU A 422 19.65 -16.12 15.59
CA LEU A 422 19.14 -17.49 15.53
C LEU A 422 17.67 -17.56 15.98
N ALA A 423 17.30 -16.79 17.01
CA ALA A 423 15.93 -16.72 17.50
C ALA A 423 14.96 -16.17 16.44
N ALA A 424 15.30 -15.02 15.84
CA ALA A 424 14.53 -14.45 14.73
C ALA A 424 14.43 -15.43 13.54
N ARG A 425 15.54 -16.10 13.17
CA ARG A 425 15.55 -17.10 12.11
C ARG A 425 14.54 -18.21 12.39
N VAL A 426 14.63 -18.87 13.55
CA VAL A 426 13.72 -19.96 13.93
C VAL A 426 12.27 -19.48 13.96
N ARG A 427 11.99 -18.31 14.54
CA ARG A 427 10.63 -17.76 14.60
C ARG A 427 10.03 -17.54 13.23
N PHE A 428 10.78 -16.91 12.31
CA PHE A 428 10.23 -16.55 11.01
C PHE A 428 10.28 -17.70 10.01
N GLU A 429 11.19 -18.66 10.15
CA GLU A 429 11.12 -19.93 9.43
C GLU A 429 9.88 -20.72 9.88
N ALA A 430 9.57 -20.74 11.19
CA ALA A 430 8.33 -21.33 11.69
C ALA A 430 7.10 -20.58 11.19
N ALA A 431 7.07 -19.23 11.24
CA ALA A 431 5.95 -18.44 10.73
C ALA A 431 5.78 -18.59 9.20
N ALA A 432 6.87 -18.71 8.44
CA ALA A 432 6.83 -19.01 7.01
C ALA A 432 6.36 -20.45 6.76
N ALA A 433 6.78 -21.41 7.57
CA ALA A 433 6.36 -22.80 7.49
C ALA A 433 4.92 -23.00 7.94
N GLU A 434 4.41 -22.25 8.91
CA GLU A 434 2.99 -22.22 9.29
C GLU A 434 2.15 -21.55 8.21
N ALA A 435 2.65 -20.49 7.57
CA ALA A 435 2.04 -19.94 6.37
C ALA A 435 2.07 -20.90 5.17
N ALA A 436 3.05 -21.81 5.12
CA ALA A 436 3.14 -22.88 4.12
C ALA A 436 2.37 -24.16 4.51
N GLY A 437 2.14 -24.40 5.82
CA GLY A 437 1.52 -25.58 6.43
C GLY A 437 0.03 -25.39 6.76
N MET A 438 -0.41 -24.16 6.98
CA MET A 438 -1.73 -23.69 6.56
C MET A 438 -1.67 -23.57 5.04
N ALA A 439 -2.02 -24.64 4.32
CA ALA A 439 -1.69 -24.79 2.90
C ALA A 439 -1.93 -23.52 2.04
N VAL A 440 -0.84 -22.83 1.72
CA VAL A 440 -0.61 -22.18 0.42
C VAL A 440 0.61 -22.91 -0.17
N PRO A 441 0.50 -23.63 -1.30
CA PRO A 441 1.66 -24.30 -1.88
C PRO A 441 2.59 -23.30 -2.59
N PRO A 442 3.92 -23.50 -2.59
CA PRO A 442 4.88 -22.62 -3.25
C PRO A 442 5.09 -22.96 -4.75
N PRO A 443 5.71 -22.05 -5.53
CA PRO A 443 5.85 -22.19 -6.99
C PRO A 443 7.05 -23.08 -7.36
N SER A 444 6.82 -24.16 -8.12
CA SER A 444 7.87 -24.85 -8.87
C SER A 444 7.47 -25.02 -10.33
N ALA A 445 8.43 -24.84 -11.22
CA ALA A 445 8.31 -25.10 -12.64
C ALA A 445 7.67 -26.48 -12.91
N ALA A 446 6.72 -26.50 -13.85
CA ALA A 446 6.27 -27.68 -14.59
C ALA A 446 6.07 -28.98 -13.79
N ALA A 447 4.92 -29.13 -13.10
CA ALA A 447 4.18 -30.40 -13.03
C ALA A 447 2.82 -30.19 -12.34
N ALA A 448 1.74 -30.44 -13.08
CA ALA A 448 0.36 -30.39 -12.62
C ALA A 448 0.05 -31.48 -11.55
N ILE A 449 -0.54 -31.11 -10.40
CA ILE A 449 -1.38 -32.02 -9.59
C ILE A 449 -2.56 -31.23 -8.98
N ALA A 450 -3.77 -31.76 -9.15
CA ALA A 450 -5.07 -31.09 -9.07
C ALA A 450 -5.58 -30.75 -7.65
N GLY A 451 -6.15 -29.55 -7.50
CA GLY A 451 -7.10 -29.13 -6.46
C GLY A 451 -8.23 -28.33 -7.12
N VAL A 452 -9.49 -28.68 -6.84
CA VAL A 452 -10.65 -28.46 -7.73
C VAL A 452 -10.99 -26.98 -7.96
N VAL A 453 -10.72 -26.48 -9.17
CA VAL A 453 -11.22 -25.21 -9.70
C VAL A 453 -12.72 -25.35 -10.04
N ASN A 454 -13.52 -24.33 -9.78
CA ASN A 454 -14.90 -24.31 -10.27
C ASN A 454 -14.88 -23.99 -11.76
N HIS A 455 -15.37 -24.92 -12.57
CA HIS A 455 -15.55 -24.70 -14.00
C HIS A 455 -17.01 -24.46 -14.32
N LEU A 456 -17.25 -23.44 -15.14
CA LEU A 456 -18.52 -23.17 -15.77
C LEU A 456 -18.30 -23.08 -17.27
N PHE A 457 -19.00 -23.91 -18.03
CA PHE A 457 -19.01 -23.83 -19.47
C PHE A 457 -20.39 -23.36 -19.93
N VAL A 458 -20.42 -22.29 -20.72
CA VAL A 458 -21.62 -21.77 -21.37
C VAL A 458 -21.46 -21.84 -22.89
N ARG A 459 -22.46 -22.38 -23.58
CA ARG A 459 -22.49 -22.44 -25.05
C ARG A 459 -23.89 -22.19 -25.60
N SER A 460 -23.95 -21.67 -26.82
CA SER A 460 -25.22 -21.51 -27.53
C SER A 460 -25.62 -22.80 -28.23
N GLN A 461 -26.87 -23.25 -28.02
CA GLN A 461 -27.45 -24.38 -28.74
C GLN A 461 -28.91 -24.08 -29.09
N GLY A 462 -29.23 -23.99 -30.39
CA GLY A 462 -30.61 -23.85 -30.85
C GLY A 462 -31.33 -22.56 -30.40
N GLY A 463 -30.59 -21.50 -30.06
CA GLY A 463 -31.16 -20.25 -29.54
C GLY A 463 -31.30 -20.19 -28.01
N GLU A 464 -30.95 -21.28 -27.32
CA GLU A 464 -30.82 -21.33 -25.86
C GLU A 464 -29.34 -21.35 -25.45
N ILE A 465 -29.07 -21.06 -24.17
CA ILE A 465 -27.74 -21.19 -23.56
C ILE A 465 -27.74 -22.45 -22.71
N GLU A 466 -26.84 -23.37 -23.02
CA GLU A 466 -26.54 -24.48 -22.14
C GLU A 466 -25.58 -24.05 -21.04
N TRP A 467 -25.95 -24.36 -19.79
CA TRP A 467 -25.12 -24.17 -18.60
C TRP A 467 -24.56 -25.52 -18.18
N LEU A 468 -23.25 -25.70 -18.32
CA LEU A 468 -22.54 -26.93 -17.98
C LEU A 468 -21.61 -26.65 -16.79
N SER A 469 -21.90 -27.27 -15.65
CA SER A 469 -21.09 -27.15 -14.42
C SER A 469 -21.49 -28.26 -13.44
N GLN A 470 -20.79 -28.35 -12.30
CA GLN A 470 -21.23 -29.12 -11.14
C GLN A 470 -22.26 -28.37 -10.30
N ILE A 471 -22.42 -27.07 -10.53
CA ILE A 471 -23.35 -26.17 -9.83
C ILE A 471 -24.45 -25.77 -10.80
N THR A 472 -25.71 -25.98 -10.41
CA THR A 472 -26.85 -25.57 -11.25
C THR A 472 -27.05 -24.04 -11.20
N PRO A 473 -27.74 -23.42 -12.18
CA PRO A 473 -27.99 -21.98 -12.13
C PRO A 473 -28.74 -21.52 -10.87
N GLY A 474 -29.61 -22.38 -10.31
CA GLY A 474 -30.38 -22.09 -9.09
C GLY A 474 -29.58 -22.25 -7.79
N GLU A 475 -28.37 -22.78 -7.88
CA GLU A 475 -27.42 -22.95 -6.77
C GLU A 475 -26.15 -22.10 -6.97
N ALA A 476 -26.23 -21.03 -7.77
CA ALA A 476 -25.08 -20.22 -8.15
C ALA A 476 -24.36 -19.58 -6.95
N GLU A 477 -25.00 -19.47 -5.79
CA GLU A 477 -24.34 -19.05 -4.55
C GLU A 477 -23.20 -19.96 -4.13
N ARG A 478 -23.22 -21.24 -4.54
CA ARG A 478 -22.16 -22.21 -4.23
C ARG A 478 -20.80 -21.84 -4.85
N PHE A 479 -20.77 -20.97 -5.86
CA PHE A 479 -19.51 -20.42 -6.37
C PHE A 479 -18.80 -19.50 -5.38
N TRP A 480 -19.53 -18.91 -4.43
CA TRP A 480 -18.97 -18.08 -3.36
C TRP A 480 -18.56 -18.89 -2.12
N VAL A 481 -18.96 -20.17 -2.06
CA VAL A 481 -18.66 -21.08 -0.96
C VAL A 481 -17.25 -21.65 -1.14
N ASP A 482 -16.53 -21.87 -0.04
CA ASP A 482 -15.16 -22.42 0.04
C ASP A 482 -14.03 -21.59 -0.60
N GLY A 483 -14.32 -20.39 -1.14
CA GLY A 483 -13.28 -19.51 -1.71
C GLY A 483 -12.52 -20.12 -2.88
N ARG A 484 -13.19 -20.89 -3.74
CA ARG A 484 -12.55 -21.54 -4.91
C ARG A 484 -12.42 -20.57 -6.10
N PRO A 485 -11.35 -20.65 -6.89
CA PRO A 485 -11.26 -19.98 -8.20
C PRO A 485 -12.40 -20.35 -9.15
N LEU A 486 -12.78 -19.43 -10.02
CA LEU A 486 -13.77 -19.65 -11.08
C LEU A 486 -13.14 -19.46 -12.45
N VAL A 487 -13.25 -20.49 -13.28
CA VAL A 487 -12.93 -20.44 -14.71
C VAL A 487 -14.20 -20.61 -15.51
N ILE A 488 -14.52 -19.60 -16.33
CA ILE A 488 -15.63 -19.64 -17.27
C ILE A 488 -15.11 -19.92 -18.68
N HIS A 489 -15.65 -20.92 -19.34
CA HIS A 489 -15.47 -21.16 -20.76
C HIS A 489 -16.72 -20.66 -21.49
N ALA A 490 -16.56 -19.74 -22.44
CA ALA A 490 -17.66 -19.11 -23.17
C ALA A 490 -17.57 -19.41 -24.68
N ASP A 491 -18.38 -20.36 -25.13
CA ASP A 491 -18.58 -20.71 -26.55
C ASP A 491 -19.85 -20.03 -27.08
N LEU A 492 -19.87 -18.70 -26.95
CA LEU A 492 -20.85 -17.77 -27.49
C LEU A 492 -20.28 -16.35 -27.40
N SER A 493 -20.80 -15.43 -28.22
CA SER A 493 -20.41 -14.02 -28.13
C SER A 493 -20.94 -13.36 -26.85
N ALA A 494 -20.30 -12.29 -26.38
CA ALA A 494 -20.81 -11.53 -25.24
C ALA A 494 -22.19 -10.90 -25.54
N ALA A 495 -22.46 -10.59 -26.82
CA ALA A 495 -23.74 -10.08 -27.28
C ALA A 495 -24.85 -11.14 -27.17
N ASP A 496 -24.57 -12.38 -27.56
CA ASP A 496 -25.52 -13.50 -27.48
C ASP A 496 -25.77 -13.94 -26.03
N ALA A 497 -24.77 -13.79 -25.16
CA ALA A 497 -24.92 -14.02 -23.73
C ALA A 497 -25.85 -12.97 -23.07
N GLY A 498 -25.92 -11.75 -23.61
CA GLY A 498 -26.88 -10.73 -23.20
C GLY A 498 -26.86 -10.45 -21.68
N PRO A 499 -28.01 -10.49 -20.98
CA PRO A 499 -28.09 -10.27 -19.52
C PRO A 499 -27.24 -11.23 -18.68
N LEU A 500 -26.90 -12.42 -19.21
CA LEU A 500 -26.08 -13.40 -18.51
C LEU A 500 -24.68 -12.87 -18.20
N VAL A 501 -24.15 -11.96 -19.01
CA VAL A 501 -22.82 -11.37 -18.81
C VAL A 501 -22.72 -10.69 -17.44
N ALA A 502 -23.75 -9.95 -17.02
CA ALA A 502 -23.78 -9.29 -15.72
C ALA A 502 -23.89 -10.30 -14.56
N ALA A 503 -24.66 -11.38 -14.75
CA ALA A 503 -24.76 -12.46 -13.77
C ALA A 503 -23.42 -13.17 -13.56
N LEU A 504 -22.70 -13.47 -14.63
CA LEU A 504 -21.37 -14.09 -14.55
C LEU A 504 -20.32 -13.16 -13.95
N ALA A 505 -20.34 -11.88 -14.35
CA ALA A 505 -19.48 -10.85 -13.74
C ALA A 505 -19.74 -10.73 -12.24
N ARG A 506 -21.01 -10.78 -11.79
CA ARG A 506 -21.37 -10.77 -10.37
C ARG A 506 -20.80 -11.97 -9.61
N ILE A 507 -20.90 -13.18 -10.16
CA ILE A 507 -20.28 -14.35 -9.53
C ILE A 507 -18.76 -14.13 -9.41
N GLY A 508 -18.12 -13.81 -10.54
CA GLY A 508 -16.68 -13.69 -10.67
C GLY A 508 -16.04 -12.56 -9.85
N ALA A 509 -16.71 -11.42 -9.72
CA ALA A 509 -16.18 -10.27 -8.98
C ALA A 509 -15.93 -10.59 -7.48
N HIS A 510 -16.60 -11.61 -6.94
CA HIS A 510 -16.56 -11.97 -5.54
C HIS A 510 -15.83 -13.27 -5.21
N VAL A 511 -15.15 -13.91 -6.17
CA VAL A 511 -14.24 -15.07 -5.93
C VAL A 511 -12.76 -14.65 -5.90
N PRO A 512 -11.81 -15.47 -5.39
CA PRO A 512 -10.40 -15.08 -5.26
C PRO A 512 -9.58 -15.13 -6.56
N ASP A 513 -10.07 -15.76 -7.63
CA ASP A 513 -9.49 -15.71 -8.99
C ASP A 513 -10.60 -15.91 -10.01
N PHE A 514 -10.72 -15.00 -10.98
CA PHE A 514 -11.79 -14.99 -11.98
C PHE A 514 -11.23 -14.84 -13.39
N VAL A 515 -11.37 -15.93 -14.16
CA VAL A 515 -10.83 -16.03 -15.52
C VAL A 515 -11.91 -16.46 -16.49
N ILE A 516 -11.88 -15.88 -17.70
CA ILE A 516 -12.75 -16.28 -18.81
C ILE A 516 -11.91 -16.69 -20.01
N TYR A 517 -12.17 -17.88 -20.55
CA TYR A 517 -11.73 -18.33 -21.86
C TYR A 517 -12.91 -18.16 -22.83
N ALA A 518 -12.78 -17.31 -23.84
CA ALA A 518 -13.89 -16.99 -24.74
C ALA A 518 -13.50 -17.20 -26.21
N ARG A 519 -14.47 -17.60 -27.04
CA ARG A 519 -14.30 -17.51 -28.51
C ARG A 519 -14.35 -16.07 -29.02
N ASP A 520 -15.17 -15.23 -28.39
CA ASP A 520 -15.25 -13.79 -28.64
C ASP A 520 -14.48 -13.01 -27.56
N VAL A 521 -13.15 -13.13 -27.58
CA VAL A 521 -12.28 -12.51 -26.57
C VAL A 521 -12.49 -11.00 -26.47
N HIS A 522 -12.65 -10.32 -27.60
CA HIS A 522 -12.81 -8.87 -27.64
C HIS A 522 -14.15 -8.41 -27.04
N GLY A 523 -15.26 -9.06 -27.40
CA GLY A 523 -16.57 -8.73 -26.84
C GLY A 523 -16.63 -9.01 -25.33
N TRP A 524 -16.13 -10.16 -24.89
CA TRP A 524 -16.10 -10.51 -23.47
C TRP A 524 -15.17 -9.59 -22.66
N ARG A 525 -13.99 -9.25 -23.19
CA ARG A 525 -13.07 -8.31 -22.51
C ARG A 525 -13.68 -6.92 -22.39
N ALA A 526 -14.30 -6.40 -23.44
CA ALA A 526 -14.96 -5.09 -23.41
C ALA A 526 -16.12 -5.07 -22.40
N ALA A 527 -16.95 -6.11 -22.38
CA ALA A 527 -18.07 -6.21 -21.44
C ALA A 527 -17.60 -6.35 -19.98
N MET A 528 -16.60 -7.20 -19.71
CA MET A 528 -16.05 -7.39 -18.37
C MET A 528 -15.32 -6.15 -17.87
N SER A 529 -14.59 -5.43 -18.74
CA SER A 529 -13.92 -4.19 -18.35
C SER A 529 -14.94 -3.15 -17.89
N LYS A 530 -16.07 -3.00 -18.59
CA LYS A 530 -17.14 -2.07 -18.21
C LYS A 530 -17.87 -2.48 -16.93
N LEU A 531 -18.10 -3.77 -16.72
CA LEU A 531 -18.84 -4.27 -15.56
C LEU A 531 -18.00 -4.37 -14.29
N CYS A 532 -16.69 -4.62 -14.43
CA CYS A 532 -15.77 -4.82 -13.31
C CYS A 532 -14.79 -3.65 -13.09
N ALA A 533 -14.98 -2.51 -13.78
CA ALA A 533 -14.13 -1.35 -13.63
C ALA A 533 -14.21 -0.75 -12.20
N PRO A 534 -13.07 -0.47 -11.56
CA PRO A 534 -13.05 0.25 -10.30
C PRO A 534 -13.54 1.69 -10.51
N ARG A 535 -14.28 2.22 -9.53
CA ARG A 535 -14.73 3.62 -9.45
C ARG A 535 -15.60 4.20 -10.60
N GLU A 536 -16.13 3.39 -11.52
CA GLU A 536 -17.07 3.88 -12.57
C GLU A 536 -18.51 4.10 -12.10
N LEU A 537 -19.00 3.26 -11.16
CA LEU A 537 -20.37 3.33 -10.63
C LEU A 537 -20.34 3.52 -9.11
N PRO A 538 -21.10 4.48 -8.58
CA PRO A 538 -21.08 4.88 -7.18
C PRO A 538 -21.47 3.73 -6.24
N GLY A 539 -20.84 3.67 -5.08
CA GLY A 539 -20.94 2.48 -4.22
C GLY A 539 -19.66 2.18 -3.43
N PRO A 540 -19.41 0.90 -3.10
CA PRO A 540 -18.15 0.46 -2.50
C PRO A 540 -17.04 0.34 -3.55
N ASP A 541 -15.79 0.56 -3.14
CA ASP A 541 -14.65 0.28 -4.02
C ASP A 541 -14.39 -1.23 -4.07
N LEU A 542 -14.70 -1.84 -5.21
CA LEU A 542 -14.51 -3.26 -5.48
C LEU A 542 -13.51 -3.41 -6.62
N ALA A 543 -12.31 -3.87 -6.30
CA ALA A 543 -11.32 -4.27 -7.31
C ALA A 543 -11.61 -5.72 -7.74
N ALA A 544 -12.17 -5.88 -8.94
CA ALA A 544 -12.51 -7.17 -9.51
C ALA A 544 -11.81 -7.37 -10.88
N PRO A 545 -10.48 -7.54 -10.92
CA PRO A 545 -9.80 -7.78 -12.19
C PRO A 545 -10.25 -9.12 -12.77
N CYS A 546 -10.93 -9.07 -13.92
CA CYS A 546 -11.26 -10.25 -14.73
C CYS A 546 -10.29 -10.32 -15.90
N VAL A 547 -9.55 -11.43 -16.02
CA VAL A 547 -8.68 -11.66 -17.18
C VAL A 547 -9.40 -12.51 -18.21
N VAL A 548 -9.45 -12.03 -19.46
CA VAL A 548 -10.12 -12.73 -20.58
C VAL A 548 -9.06 -13.20 -21.57
N TYR A 549 -8.96 -14.51 -21.75
CA TYR A 549 -8.04 -15.21 -22.65
C TYR A 549 -8.74 -15.79 -23.88
N ASP A 550 -7.94 -16.12 -24.90
CA ASP A 550 -8.36 -16.90 -26.06
C ASP A 550 -8.88 -18.29 -25.66
N TRP A 551 -9.84 -18.80 -26.42
CA TRP A 551 -10.52 -20.07 -26.17
C TRP A 551 -9.58 -21.20 -25.74
N SER A 552 -9.98 -21.90 -24.67
CA SER A 552 -9.40 -23.14 -24.20
C SER A 552 -10.53 -24.13 -23.92
N ASP A 553 -10.35 -25.39 -24.29
CA ASP A 553 -11.41 -26.39 -24.14
C ASP A 553 -11.69 -26.66 -22.65
N PRO A 554 -12.97 -26.69 -22.24
CA PRO A 554 -13.35 -26.97 -20.87
C PRO A 554 -13.06 -28.43 -20.49
N PRO A 555 -12.90 -28.75 -19.19
CA PRO A 555 -12.97 -30.12 -18.72
C PRO A 555 -14.35 -30.74 -19.04
N PRO A 556 -14.48 -32.08 -19.03
CA PRO A 556 -15.77 -32.72 -19.27
C PRO A 556 -16.78 -32.33 -18.18
N LEU A 557 -17.81 -31.59 -18.58
CA LEU A 557 -18.89 -31.10 -17.72
C LEU A 557 -20.24 -31.58 -18.26
N ASN A 558 -21.17 -31.86 -17.36
CA ASN A 558 -22.53 -32.22 -17.72
C ASN A 558 -23.41 -30.98 -17.81
N ALA A 559 -24.32 -30.97 -18.78
CA ALA A 559 -25.35 -29.94 -18.87
C ALA A 559 -26.28 -30.02 -17.66
N GLN A 560 -26.47 -28.89 -16.99
CA GLN A 560 -27.38 -28.72 -15.85
C GLN A 560 -28.66 -28.00 -16.25
N ALA A 561 -28.61 -27.16 -17.28
CA ALA A 561 -29.76 -26.44 -17.82
C ALA A 561 -29.53 -26.06 -19.28
N SER A 562 -30.62 -25.97 -20.07
CA SER A 562 -30.67 -25.31 -21.37
C SER A 562 -31.87 -24.37 -21.34
N VAL A 563 -31.61 -23.06 -21.35
CA VAL A 563 -32.64 -22.02 -21.22
C VAL A 563 -32.20 -20.77 -21.97
N ALA A 564 -33.14 -19.93 -22.40
CA ALA A 564 -32.84 -18.59 -22.89
C ALA A 564 -32.06 -17.73 -21.87
N ALA A 565 -31.26 -16.79 -22.38
CA ALA A 565 -30.32 -15.98 -21.59
C ALA A 565 -30.96 -15.20 -20.43
N LEU A 566 -32.13 -14.58 -20.65
CA LEU A 566 -32.78 -13.72 -19.66
C LEU A 566 -33.35 -14.50 -18.46
N PRO A 567 -34.14 -15.58 -18.64
CA PRO A 567 -34.55 -16.44 -17.51
C PRO A 567 -33.36 -17.07 -16.78
N LEU A 568 -32.29 -17.42 -17.50
CA LEU A 568 -31.06 -17.97 -16.90
C LEU A 568 -30.37 -16.94 -15.98
N ALA A 569 -30.14 -15.72 -16.47
CA ALA A 569 -29.58 -14.63 -15.68
C ALA A 569 -30.45 -14.29 -14.45
N SER A 570 -31.77 -14.28 -14.63
CA SER A 570 -32.73 -14.04 -13.55
C SER A 570 -32.66 -15.09 -12.45
N THR A 571 -32.51 -16.36 -12.83
CA THR A 571 -32.36 -17.50 -11.91
C THR A 571 -31.07 -17.37 -11.10
N VAL A 572 -29.94 -17.09 -11.77
CA VAL A 572 -28.64 -16.87 -11.12
C VAL A 572 -28.72 -15.71 -10.14
N HIS A 573 -29.23 -14.54 -10.56
CA HIS A 573 -29.35 -13.39 -9.66
C HIS A 573 -30.26 -13.67 -8.47
N ALA A 574 -31.38 -14.40 -8.64
CA ALA A 574 -32.26 -14.74 -7.53
C ALA A 574 -31.59 -15.64 -6.48
N ALA A 575 -30.75 -16.59 -6.90
CA ALA A 575 -29.94 -17.42 -6.02
C ALA A 575 -28.94 -16.57 -5.21
N LEU A 576 -28.17 -15.71 -5.90
CA LEU A 576 -27.19 -14.80 -5.28
C LEU A 576 -27.84 -13.76 -4.34
N ASP A 577 -29.02 -13.24 -4.68
CA ASP A 577 -29.78 -12.31 -3.82
C ASP A 577 -30.22 -13.00 -2.52
N SER A 578 -30.65 -14.25 -2.61
CA SER A 578 -31.09 -15.04 -1.45
C SER A 578 -29.91 -15.34 -0.51
N GLU A 579 -28.75 -15.67 -1.08
CA GLU A 579 -27.52 -15.86 -0.32
C GLU A 579 -27.06 -14.56 0.35
N MET A 580 -27.10 -13.43 -0.36
CA MET A 580 -26.71 -12.15 0.24
C MET A 580 -27.63 -11.76 1.40
N LEU A 581 -28.94 -12.02 1.30
CA LEU A 581 -29.86 -11.80 2.42
C LEU A 581 -29.53 -12.72 3.61
N ARG A 582 -29.21 -14.00 3.34
CA ARG A 582 -28.79 -14.97 4.36
C ARG A 582 -27.52 -14.50 5.08
N GLN A 583 -26.47 -14.13 4.34
CA GLN A 583 -25.22 -13.62 4.90
C GLN A 583 -25.40 -12.29 5.64
N LEU A 584 -26.28 -11.40 5.16
CA LEU A 584 -26.60 -10.15 5.86
C LEU A 584 -27.29 -10.44 7.20
N ARG A 585 -28.20 -11.41 7.26
CA ARG A 585 -28.80 -11.86 8.52
C ARG A 585 -27.76 -12.41 9.49
N GLU A 586 -26.82 -13.22 9.02
CA GLU A 586 -25.72 -13.74 9.85
C GLU A 586 -24.83 -12.60 10.36
N ALA A 587 -24.45 -11.67 9.50
CA ALA A 587 -23.65 -10.51 9.89
C ALA A 587 -24.38 -9.61 10.88
N LEU A 588 -25.70 -9.44 10.77
CA LEU A 588 -26.50 -8.71 11.74
C LEU A 588 -26.67 -9.49 13.05
N HIS A 589 -26.75 -10.82 12.99
CA HIS A 589 -26.76 -11.67 14.18
C HIS A 589 -25.42 -11.61 14.93
N ASP A 590 -24.29 -11.53 14.23
CA ASP A 590 -22.98 -11.33 14.88
C ASP A 590 -22.94 -10.01 15.69
N VAL A 591 -23.67 -8.98 15.25
CA VAL A 591 -23.71 -7.65 15.89
C VAL A 591 -24.77 -7.58 17.00
N LEU A 592 -25.98 -8.04 16.71
CA LEU A 592 -27.19 -7.88 17.53
C LEU A 592 -27.51 -9.11 18.38
N GLY A 593 -26.94 -10.26 18.06
CA GLY A 593 -27.12 -11.51 18.78
C GLY A 593 -26.39 -11.54 20.12
N PRO A 594 -26.57 -12.61 20.91
CA PRO A 594 -26.05 -12.74 22.27
C PRO A 594 -24.53 -13.00 22.36
N ALA A 595 -23.76 -12.69 21.31
CA ALA A 595 -22.35 -13.02 21.22
C ALA A 595 -21.50 -12.25 22.24
N ALA A 596 -20.49 -12.93 22.82
CA ALA A 596 -19.60 -12.40 23.86
C ALA A 596 -18.54 -11.41 23.35
N VAL A 597 -18.50 -11.13 22.05
CA VAL A 597 -17.51 -10.25 21.40
C VAL A 597 -18.26 -9.10 20.73
N GLU A 598 -17.93 -7.86 21.12
CA GLU A 598 -18.52 -6.67 20.50
C GLU A 598 -17.96 -6.49 19.09
N MET A 599 -18.80 -6.76 18.09
CA MET A 599 -18.48 -6.60 16.67
C MET A 599 -19.32 -5.46 16.09
N GLY A 600 -18.69 -4.45 15.49
CA GLY A 600 -19.40 -3.36 14.82
C GLY A 600 -19.60 -2.10 15.68
N TRP A 601 -20.76 -1.46 15.58
CA TRP A 601 -21.11 -0.32 16.44
C TRP A 601 -21.46 -0.79 17.86
N PRO A 602 -21.03 -0.08 18.91
CA PRO A 602 -21.46 -0.38 20.27
C PRO A 602 -22.96 -0.11 20.41
N ILE A 603 -23.71 -1.09 20.91
CA ILE A 603 -25.17 -1.01 21.05
C ILE A 603 -25.57 -1.61 22.40
N GLU A 604 -26.37 -0.87 23.17
CA GLU A 604 -26.93 -1.32 24.43
C GLU A 604 -27.75 -2.63 24.27
N LEU A 605 -27.65 -3.53 25.26
CA LEU A 605 -28.15 -4.90 25.16
C LEU A 605 -29.66 -4.99 24.91
N THR A 606 -30.47 -4.16 25.57
CA THR A 606 -31.93 -4.13 25.39
C THR A 606 -32.28 -3.63 23.98
N LEU A 607 -31.60 -2.58 23.53
CA LEU A 607 -31.74 -2.07 22.16
C LEU A 607 -31.34 -3.15 21.13
N LYS A 608 -30.26 -3.91 21.34
CA LYS A 608 -29.90 -5.05 20.47
C LYS A 608 -31.05 -6.03 20.29
N GLY A 609 -31.69 -6.44 21.40
CA GLY A 609 -32.83 -7.35 21.36
C GLY A 609 -34.01 -6.80 20.54
N ARG A 610 -34.30 -5.50 20.66
CA ARG A 610 -35.36 -4.84 19.87
C ARG A 610 -35.02 -4.74 18.39
N LEU A 611 -33.78 -4.33 18.07
CA LEU A 611 -33.31 -4.25 16.69
C LEU A 611 -33.33 -5.63 16.01
N TRP A 612 -32.94 -6.68 16.74
CA TRP A 612 -32.99 -8.06 16.25
C TRP A 612 -34.42 -8.54 15.97
N ALA A 613 -35.35 -8.27 16.90
CA ALA A 613 -36.77 -8.59 16.69
C ALA A 613 -37.35 -7.87 15.47
N GLN A 614 -36.99 -6.60 15.27
CA GLN A 614 -37.41 -5.84 14.09
C GLN A 614 -36.77 -6.39 12.80
N TRP A 615 -35.50 -6.79 12.85
CA TRP A 615 -34.84 -7.41 11.71
C TRP A 615 -35.51 -8.72 11.28
N GLU A 616 -35.93 -9.58 12.22
CA GLU A 616 -36.61 -10.83 11.86
C GLU A 616 -37.94 -10.59 11.11
N LEU A 617 -38.66 -9.51 11.42
CA LEU A 617 -39.83 -9.07 10.65
C LEU A 617 -39.44 -8.62 9.23
N TRP A 618 -38.43 -7.75 9.11
CA TRP A 618 -37.92 -7.29 7.81
C TRP A 618 -37.38 -8.45 6.97
N HIS A 619 -36.64 -9.37 7.59
CA HIS A 619 -36.08 -10.54 6.94
C HIS A 619 -37.18 -11.47 6.39
N ALA A 620 -38.27 -11.69 7.13
CA ALA A 620 -39.41 -12.47 6.65
C ALA A 620 -40.08 -11.81 5.42
N ALA A 621 -40.26 -10.49 5.42
CA ALA A 621 -40.81 -9.75 4.28
C ALA A 621 -39.87 -9.82 3.05
N LEU A 622 -38.57 -9.60 3.26
CA LEU A 622 -37.55 -9.70 2.22
C LEU A 622 -37.39 -11.13 1.67
N LEU A 623 -37.61 -12.15 2.48
CA LEU A 623 -37.59 -13.54 2.02
C LEU A 623 -38.79 -13.84 1.12
N ALA A 624 -39.97 -13.30 1.45
CA ALA A 624 -41.23 -13.54 0.75
C ALA A 624 -41.33 -12.83 -0.63
N ASP A 625 -40.67 -11.68 -0.81
CA ASP A 625 -40.72 -10.89 -2.05
C ASP A 625 -39.32 -10.70 -2.66
N ALA A 626 -39.07 -11.34 -3.81
CA ALA A 626 -37.79 -11.28 -4.50
C ALA A 626 -37.46 -9.90 -5.08
N THR A 627 -38.46 -9.13 -5.51
CA THR A 627 -38.29 -7.78 -6.03
C THR A 627 -37.89 -6.84 -4.90
N MET A 628 -38.59 -6.93 -3.78
CA MET A 628 -38.28 -6.21 -2.55
C MET A 628 -36.87 -6.56 -2.04
N ARG A 629 -36.52 -7.86 -2.01
CA ARG A 629 -35.19 -8.33 -1.62
C ARG A 629 -34.07 -7.70 -2.43
N ARG A 630 -34.16 -7.81 -3.76
CA ARG A 630 -33.14 -7.28 -4.67
C ARG A 630 -32.98 -5.79 -4.51
N ARG A 631 -34.10 -5.07 -4.48
CA ARG A 631 -34.10 -3.61 -4.34
C ARG A 631 -33.50 -3.18 -3.02
N PHE A 632 -33.89 -3.82 -1.91
CA PHE A 632 -33.34 -3.55 -0.59
C PHE A 632 -31.82 -3.74 -0.57
N LEU A 633 -31.33 -4.93 -0.97
CA LEU A 633 -29.89 -5.25 -1.01
C LEU A 633 -29.11 -4.29 -1.90
N LEU A 634 -29.66 -3.92 -3.06
CA LEU A 634 -28.98 -3.03 -3.98
C LEU A 634 -28.85 -1.62 -3.43
N LEU A 635 -29.94 -1.04 -2.93
CA LEU A 635 -29.96 0.33 -2.42
C LEU A 635 -29.16 0.50 -1.12
N LEU A 636 -28.87 -0.59 -0.39
CA LEU A 636 -27.86 -0.56 0.66
C LEU A 636 -26.46 -0.22 0.12
N ALA A 637 -26.15 -0.54 -1.14
CA ALA A 637 -24.83 -0.39 -1.73
C ALA A 637 -24.74 0.70 -2.82
N THR A 638 -25.84 1.36 -3.18
CA THR A 638 -25.88 2.44 -4.18
C THR A 638 -26.90 3.52 -3.82
N GLU A 639 -26.60 4.75 -4.22
CA GLU A 639 -27.48 5.92 -4.16
C GLU A 639 -28.43 5.99 -5.38
N GLN A 640 -28.22 5.16 -6.40
CA GLN A 640 -29.04 5.15 -7.61
C GLN A 640 -30.41 4.52 -7.38
N ASP A 641 -31.39 5.35 -7.03
CA ASP A 641 -32.78 4.96 -6.92
C ASP A 641 -33.57 5.21 -8.21
N HIS A 642 -33.61 4.18 -9.06
CA HIS A 642 -34.41 4.16 -10.29
C HIS A 642 -35.50 3.10 -10.22
N ALA A 643 -36.59 3.31 -10.97
CA ALA A 643 -37.68 2.33 -11.11
C ALA A 643 -37.19 1.04 -11.80
N GLU A 644 -36.29 1.17 -12.77
CA GLU A 644 -35.63 0.06 -13.45
C GLU A 644 -34.13 0.06 -13.10
N LEU A 645 -33.73 -0.91 -12.28
CA LEU A 645 -32.34 -1.06 -11.86
C LEU A 645 -31.56 -1.84 -12.93
N ARG A 646 -30.39 -1.32 -13.31
CA ARG A 646 -29.53 -1.95 -14.31
C ARG A 646 -28.81 -3.17 -13.72
N ASP A 647 -28.81 -4.29 -14.44
CA ASP A 647 -28.14 -5.53 -14.01
C ASP A 647 -26.64 -5.34 -13.69
N GLY A 648 -25.97 -4.39 -14.36
CA GLY A 648 -24.58 -4.07 -14.09
C GLY A 648 -24.31 -3.55 -12.66
N LEU A 649 -25.31 -2.97 -11.98
CA LEU A 649 -25.18 -2.56 -10.58
C LEU A 649 -25.14 -3.77 -9.63
N LEU A 650 -25.77 -4.89 -10.02
CA LEU A 650 -25.78 -6.11 -9.22
C LEU A 650 -24.39 -6.75 -9.13
N VAL A 651 -23.48 -6.46 -10.07
CA VAL A 651 -22.10 -7.00 -10.07
C VAL A 651 -21.36 -6.67 -8.77
N ARG A 652 -21.69 -5.53 -8.15
CA ARG A 652 -21.08 -5.10 -6.88
C ARG A 652 -21.64 -5.84 -5.67
N LEU A 653 -22.81 -6.46 -5.78
CA LEU A 653 -23.47 -7.15 -4.68
C LEU A 653 -22.96 -8.58 -4.54
N GLY A 654 -22.13 -8.78 -3.52
CA GLY A 654 -21.62 -10.09 -3.14
C GLY A 654 -20.81 -10.05 -1.83
N PRO A 655 -20.23 -11.19 -1.41
CA PRO A 655 -19.60 -11.36 -0.10
C PRO A 655 -18.54 -10.31 0.26
N LYS A 656 -17.71 -9.89 -0.71
CA LYS A 656 -16.60 -8.92 -0.49
C LYS A 656 -17.05 -7.55 0.05
N ILE A 657 -18.32 -7.15 -0.13
CA ILE A 657 -18.82 -5.84 0.32
C ILE A 657 -19.76 -5.92 1.53
N LEU A 658 -20.05 -7.13 2.04
CA LEU A 658 -21.05 -7.40 3.09
C LEU A 658 -20.85 -6.53 4.34
N ARG A 659 -19.72 -6.71 5.04
CA ARG A 659 -19.44 -6.04 6.31
C ARG A 659 -19.20 -4.53 6.21
N PRO A 660 -18.47 -4.01 5.21
CA PRO A 660 -18.27 -2.56 5.13
C PRO A 660 -19.52 -1.83 4.60
N PHE A 661 -20.36 -2.44 3.76
CA PHE A 661 -21.32 -1.66 2.95
C PHE A 661 -22.76 -2.20 2.91
N LEU A 662 -23.08 -3.38 3.44
CA LEU A 662 -24.47 -3.82 3.62
C LEU A 662 -24.89 -3.88 5.10
N THR A 663 -24.03 -4.39 5.98
CA THR A 663 -24.37 -4.60 7.39
C THR A 663 -24.69 -3.30 8.12
N LYS A 664 -23.81 -2.28 8.02
CA LYS A 664 -24.01 -0.98 8.68
C LYS A 664 -25.22 -0.20 8.19
N PRO A 665 -25.47 -0.02 6.88
CA PRO A 665 -26.69 0.68 6.44
C PRO A 665 -27.97 -0.08 6.77
N ALA A 666 -27.98 -1.41 6.75
CA ALA A 666 -29.13 -2.17 7.21
C ALA A 666 -29.41 -1.93 8.71
N LEU A 667 -28.35 -1.96 9.52
CA LEU A 667 -28.40 -1.63 10.96
C LEU A 667 -28.85 -0.19 11.21
N PHE A 668 -28.40 0.76 10.40
CA PHE A 668 -28.80 2.17 10.52
C PHE A 668 -30.29 2.34 10.19
N GLY A 669 -30.76 1.72 9.10
CA GLY A 669 -32.19 1.66 8.76
C GLY A 669 -33.04 1.06 9.87
N LEU A 670 -32.61 -0.06 10.45
CA LEU A 670 -33.28 -0.69 11.59
C LEU A 670 -33.34 0.23 12.81
N THR A 671 -32.21 0.87 13.14
CA THR A 671 -32.13 1.80 14.26
C THR A 671 -33.11 2.94 14.10
N PHE A 672 -33.17 3.53 12.90
CA PHE A 672 -34.12 4.59 12.60
C PHE A 672 -35.56 4.07 12.71
N ALA A 673 -35.88 2.90 12.17
CA ALA A 673 -37.22 2.32 12.25
C ALA A 673 -37.69 2.07 13.69
N VAL A 674 -36.77 1.65 14.58
CA VAL A 674 -37.10 1.38 15.99
C VAL A 674 -37.15 2.66 16.83
N CYS A 675 -36.25 3.63 16.59
CA CYS A 675 -36.05 4.76 17.50
C CYS A 675 -36.62 6.10 16.99
N SER A 676 -37.01 6.23 15.72
CA SER A 676 -37.53 7.50 15.19
C SER A 676 -39.00 7.79 15.57
N GLY A 677 -39.73 6.75 16.00
CA GLY A 677 -41.19 6.81 16.13
C GLY A 677 -41.93 6.57 14.80
N HIS A 678 -41.22 6.27 13.72
CA HIS A 678 -41.78 5.91 12.41
C HIS A 678 -41.57 4.42 12.11
N ALA A 679 -42.67 3.67 11.96
CA ALA A 679 -42.65 2.25 11.64
C ALA A 679 -42.30 2.00 10.17
N LEU A 680 -41.02 2.19 9.82
CA LEU A 680 -40.49 1.91 8.48
C LEU A 680 -40.38 0.40 8.23
N GLU A 681 -40.71 -0.01 7.01
CA GLU A 681 -40.60 -1.37 6.52
C GLU A 681 -39.88 -1.41 5.17
N PRO A 682 -39.26 -2.53 4.76
CA PRO A 682 -38.61 -2.62 3.46
C PRO A 682 -39.59 -2.37 2.31
N SER A 683 -39.16 -1.61 1.30
CA SER A 683 -39.98 -1.26 0.13
C SER A 683 -39.46 -1.91 -1.15
N GLY A 684 -40.38 -2.53 -1.90
CA GLY A 684 -40.11 -3.06 -3.24
C GLY A 684 -40.29 -2.06 -4.38
N GLY A 685 -40.89 -0.90 -4.11
CA GLY A 685 -41.13 0.16 -5.09
C GLY A 685 -40.39 1.47 -4.78
N PRO A 686 -40.14 2.32 -5.78
CA PRO A 686 -39.56 3.64 -5.55
C PRO A 686 -40.53 4.64 -4.92
N PRO A 687 -40.01 5.63 -4.17
CA PRO A 687 -38.60 5.85 -3.89
C PRO A 687 -38.12 5.13 -2.61
N GLY A 688 -36.83 4.77 -2.56
CA GLY A 688 -36.14 4.23 -1.38
C GLY A 688 -36.21 2.70 -1.21
N ASN A 689 -35.52 2.22 -0.17
CA ASN A 689 -35.54 0.82 0.25
C ASN A 689 -36.27 0.58 1.57
N VAL A 690 -36.71 1.64 2.25
CA VAL A 690 -37.59 1.56 3.41
C VAL A 690 -38.67 2.63 3.32
N ALA A 691 -39.91 2.32 3.74
CA ALA A 691 -41.03 3.26 3.68
C ALA A 691 -42.08 2.97 4.75
N THR A 692 -42.92 3.97 5.02
CA THR A 692 -44.17 3.85 5.78
C THR A 692 -45.18 4.87 5.26
N GLN A 693 -46.38 4.95 5.84
CA GLN A 693 -47.39 5.93 5.40
C GLN A 693 -46.87 7.37 5.53
N GLY A 694 -46.54 7.99 4.40
CA GLY A 694 -46.10 9.38 4.31
C GLY A 694 -44.59 9.64 4.48
N ILE A 695 -43.76 8.60 4.69
CA ILE A 695 -42.29 8.76 4.79
C ILE A 695 -41.60 7.70 3.93
N THR A 696 -40.67 8.16 3.10
CA THR A 696 -39.78 7.31 2.29
C THR A 696 -38.35 7.49 2.75
N GLY A 697 -37.61 6.37 2.81
CA GLY A 697 -36.26 6.32 3.34
C GLY A 697 -35.29 5.55 2.45
N HIS A 698 -34.04 6.02 2.42
CA HIS A 698 -32.94 5.36 1.71
C HIS A 698 -31.79 5.08 2.69
N ALA A 699 -31.73 3.86 3.19
CA ALA A 699 -30.58 3.37 3.94
C ALA A 699 -29.47 2.96 2.97
N CYS A 700 -28.32 3.62 3.04
CA CYS A 700 -27.27 3.51 2.04
C CYS A 700 -25.87 3.51 2.67
N GLY A 701 -25.01 2.64 2.17
CA GLY A 701 -23.64 2.44 2.59
C GLY A 701 -22.64 2.83 1.51
N VAL A 702 -22.98 3.69 0.56
CA VAL A 702 -22.02 4.17 -0.46
C VAL A 702 -20.77 4.76 0.22
N GLY A 703 -19.58 4.37 -0.25
CA GLY A 703 -18.31 4.94 0.24
C GLY A 703 -17.86 6.17 -0.55
N TRP A 704 -18.43 6.37 -1.74
CA TRP A 704 -18.10 7.45 -2.67
C TRP A 704 -19.27 7.68 -3.66
N ILE A 705 -19.36 8.89 -4.20
CA ILE A 705 -20.34 9.28 -5.24
C ILE A 705 -19.60 10.09 -6.32
N GLY A 706 -19.83 9.77 -7.60
CA GLY A 706 -19.21 10.49 -8.72
C GLY A 706 -17.68 10.49 -8.72
N GLY A 707 -17.06 9.39 -8.28
CA GLY A 707 -15.61 9.20 -8.20
C GLY A 707 -14.93 9.86 -6.99
N ARG A 708 -15.70 10.47 -6.09
CA ARG A 708 -15.21 11.16 -4.88
C ARG A 708 -15.72 10.50 -3.62
N ASP A 709 -14.84 10.35 -2.63
CA ASP A 709 -15.20 9.76 -1.35
C ASP A 709 -16.37 10.52 -0.68
N LEU A 710 -17.19 9.78 0.05
CA LEU A 710 -18.41 10.33 0.64
C LEU A 710 -18.05 11.29 1.78
N GLY A 711 -18.52 12.54 1.64
CA GLY A 711 -18.48 13.57 2.68
C GLY A 711 -19.69 14.51 2.54
N ALA A 712 -19.88 15.42 3.50
CA ALA A 712 -21.04 16.31 3.57
C ALA A 712 -21.33 17.04 2.25
N SER A 713 -20.32 17.69 1.66
CA SER A 713 -20.43 18.40 0.37
C SER A 713 -20.93 17.51 -0.77
N CYS A 714 -20.47 16.25 -0.81
CA CYS A 714 -20.88 15.30 -1.84
C CYS A 714 -22.31 14.80 -1.61
N ALA A 715 -22.69 14.54 -0.36
CA ALA A 715 -24.02 14.10 0.01
C ALA A 715 -25.10 15.17 -0.25
N MET A 716 -24.78 16.46 -0.08
CA MET A 716 -25.69 17.57 -0.39
C MET A 716 -25.95 17.78 -1.87
N ARG A 717 -24.91 17.60 -2.71
CA ARG A 717 -25.02 17.82 -4.15
C ARG A 717 -25.75 16.67 -4.84
N GLN A 718 -25.95 15.56 -4.15
CA GLN A 718 -26.66 14.40 -4.66
C GLN A 718 -28.17 14.67 -4.65
N THR A 719 -28.82 14.39 -5.78
CA THR A 719 -30.28 14.47 -5.90
C THR A 719 -30.91 13.20 -5.31
N TRP A 720 -31.39 13.29 -4.07
CA TRP A 720 -32.08 12.18 -3.41
C TRP A 720 -33.57 12.13 -3.76
N SER A 721 -34.10 10.93 -3.93
CA SER A 721 -35.50 10.65 -4.27
C SER A 721 -36.41 10.47 -3.05
N THR A 722 -35.84 10.37 -1.84
CA THR A 722 -36.54 10.01 -0.60
C THR A 722 -36.57 11.18 0.39
N GLY A 723 -37.54 11.14 1.32
CA GLY A 723 -37.65 12.16 2.37
C GLY A 723 -36.59 12.06 3.46
N VAL A 724 -36.02 10.87 3.67
CA VAL A 724 -34.95 10.58 4.65
C VAL A 724 -33.86 9.73 3.99
N VAL A 725 -32.59 10.10 4.18
CA VAL A 725 -31.44 9.36 3.66
C VAL A 725 -30.51 9.05 4.83
N LEU A 726 -30.19 7.78 5.03
CA LEU A 726 -29.35 7.30 6.12
C LEU A 726 -28.02 6.80 5.53
N LEU A 727 -26.96 7.58 5.71
CA LEU A 727 -25.65 7.33 5.12
C LEU A 727 -24.69 6.73 6.13
N ALA A 728 -24.54 5.41 6.12
CA ALA A 728 -23.75 4.69 7.12
C ALA A 728 -22.23 4.90 7.03
N GLN A 729 -21.74 5.43 5.90
CA GLN A 729 -20.33 5.81 5.72
C GLN A 729 -20.07 7.30 5.92
N LEU A 730 -21.12 8.13 6.03
CA LEU A 730 -20.96 9.56 6.29
C LEU A 730 -20.73 9.75 7.79
N LYS A 731 -19.55 10.29 8.14
CA LYS A 731 -19.16 10.53 9.54
C LYS A 731 -19.35 11.98 9.99
N ASP A 732 -19.76 12.85 9.08
CA ASP A 732 -20.02 14.26 9.35
C ASP A 732 -21.35 14.43 10.11
N ALA A 733 -21.38 15.35 11.06
CA ALA A 733 -22.61 15.69 11.76
C ALA A 733 -23.62 16.35 10.81
N PHE A 734 -24.92 16.10 11.01
CA PHE A 734 -25.97 16.70 10.17
C PHE A 734 -25.94 18.25 10.18
N GLN A 735 -25.41 18.88 11.23
CA GLN A 735 -25.26 20.33 11.36
C GLN A 735 -24.11 20.90 10.51
N LEU A 736 -23.07 20.10 10.20
CA LEU A 736 -21.93 20.49 9.35
C LEU A 736 -22.27 20.44 7.86
N VAL A 737 -23.43 19.88 7.51
CA VAL A 737 -24.02 19.94 6.17
C VAL A 737 -24.42 21.38 5.80
N GLU A 738 -24.42 22.34 6.73
CA GLU A 738 -24.66 23.77 6.41
C GLU A 738 -23.37 24.55 6.07
N GLY A 739 -22.19 23.90 6.08
CA GLY A 739 -20.89 24.57 6.24
C GLY A 739 -20.02 24.84 5.00
N GLU A 740 -20.45 24.59 3.76
CA GLU A 740 -19.76 25.14 2.57
C GLU A 740 -20.56 26.32 2.01
N LEU A 741 -20.37 27.49 2.63
CA LEU A 741 -20.62 28.77 1.96
C LEU A 741 -19.86 28.75 0.63
N ARG A 742 -20.57 28.59 -0.49
CA ARG A 742 -20.04 29.01 -1.78
C ARG A 742 -19.68 30.49 -1.64
N PHE A 743 -18.47 30.87 -2.06
CA PHE A 743 -17.97 32.24 -2.08
C PHE A 743 -18.82 33.24 -2.91
N ASP A 744 -19.96 32.82 -3.47
CA ASP A 744 -20.86 33.60 -4.32
C ASP A 744 -22.23 33.95 -3.68
N ARG A 745 -22.49 33.58 -2.41
CA ARG A 745 -23.73 33.99 -1.69
C ARG A 745 -23.44 34.70 -0.37
N ALA A 746 -24.02 35.89 -0.21
CA ALA A 746 -24.05 36.60 1.07
C ALA A 746 -25.31 36.21 1.86
N ALA A 747 -25.22 36.24 3.20
CA ALA A 747 -26.38 36.09 4.07
C ALA A 747 -27.37 37.23 3.77
N GLY A 748 -28.53 36.91 3.20
CA GLY A 748 -29.58 37.87 2.82
C GLY A 748 -29.97 37.92 1.34
N ASP A 749 -29.44 37.04 0.47
CA ASP A 749 -29.92 36.98 -0.93
C ASP A 749 -31.35 36.42 -1.03
N PRO A 750 -32.29 37.08 -1.74
CA PRO A 750 -33.67 36.61 -1.84
C PRO A 750 -33.77 35.28 -2.61
N PRO A 751 -34.70 34.39 -2.22
CA PRO A 751 -34.89 33.11 -2.90
C PRO A 751 -35.30 33.35 -4.36
N LYS A 752 -34.56 32.75 -5.30
CA LYS A 752 -34.94 32.80 -6.73
C LYS A 752 -36.18 31.93 -6.95
N VAL A 753 -37.11 32.41 -7.76
CA VAL A 753 -38.33 31.68 -8.12
C VAL A 753 -37.96 30.29 -8.68
N GLY A 754 -38.48 29.23 -8.03
CA GLY A 754 -38.17 27.83 -8.32
C GLY A 754 -37.31 27.11 -7.27
N THR A 755 -36.95 27.77 -6.16
CA THR A 755 -36.26 27.11 -5.04
C THR A 755 -37.28 26.36 -4.18
N ILE A 756 -37.07 25.05 -4.03
CA ILE A 756 -37.86 24.16 -3.16
C ILE A 756 -37.66 24.62 -1.70
N SER A 757 -38.72 24.67 -0.89
CA SER A 757 -38.62 25.14 0.50
C SER A 757 -37.70 24.20 1.30
N ARG A 758 -36.91 24.71 2.27
CA ARG A 758 -36.04 23.88 3.15
C ARG A 758 -36.82 22.77 3.89
N GLY A 759 -38.14 22.92 4.04
CA GLY A 759 -39.02 21.88 4.57
C GLY A 759 -39.25 20.68 3.64
N GLU A 760 -39.08 20.87 2.32
CA GLU A 760 -39.33 19.90 1.25
C GLU A 760 -38.05 19.18 0.77
N GLU A 761 -36.86 19.56 1.27
CA GLU A 761 -35.60 18.89 0.94
C GLU A 761 -35.42 17.54 1.69
N PRO A 762 -34.67 16.58 1.11
CA PRO A 762 -34.33 15.31 1.75
C PRO A 762 -33.56 15.52 3.08
N LEU A 763 -33.96 14.85 4.15
CA LEU A 763 -33.18 14.85 5.39
C LEU A 763 -32.07 13.80 5.31
N VAL A 764 -30.83 14.25 5.14
CA VAL A 764 -29.64 13.39 5.11
C VAL A 764 -29.06 13.27 6.52
N ILE A 765 -28.93 12.04 7.01
CA ILE A 765 -28.41 11.71 8.34
C ILE A 765 -27.17 10.81 8.18
N GLY A 766 -26.04 11.26 8.71
CA GLY A 766 -24.82 10.47 8.80
C GLY A 766 -24.77 9.60 10.07
N ALA A 767 -23.97 8.55 10.03
CA ALA A 767 -23.60 7.78 11.21
C ALA A 767 -22.42 8.48 11.93
N ASP A 768 -22.68 9.68 12.45
CA ASP A 768 -21.71 10.49 13.17
C ASP A 768 -21.39 9.94 14.57
N GLU A 769 -20.43 10.56 15.25
CA GLU A 769 -20.02 10.13 16.60
C GLU A 769 -21.15 10.26 17.63
N VAL A 770 -22.08 11.21 17.46
CA VAL A 770 -23.20 11.43 18.38
C VAL A 770 -24.21 10.29 18.27
N PHE A 771 -24.52 9.87 17.04
CA PHE A 771 -25.37 8.71 16.76
C PHE A 771 -24.77 7.42 17.35
N VAL A 772 -23.47 7.19 17.14
CA VAL A 772 -22.79 6.00 17.67
C VAL A 772 -22.75 5.99 19.20
N THR A 773 -22.51 7.15 19.83
CA THR A 773 -22.55 7.28 21.30
C THR A 773 -23.97 7.03 21.83
N ALA A 774 -25.00 7.50 21.10
CA ALA A 774 -26.38 7.26 21.46
C ALA A 774 -26.75 5.77 21.39
N LEU A 775 -26.25 5.03 20.38
CA LEU A 775 -26.44 3.59 20.27
C LEU A 775 -25.88 2.84 21.50
N GLU A 776 -24.69 3.21 21.96
CA GLU A 776 -24.05 2.64 23.15
C GLU A 776 -24.83 2.94 24.43
N ALA A 777 -25.34 4.17 24.55
CA ALA A 777 -26.13 4.61 25.71
C ALA A 777 -27.56 4.01 25.74
N GLY A 778 -28.06 3.53 24.60
CA GLY A 778 -29.32 2.81 24.48
C GLY A 778 -30.47 3.62 23.90
N GLU A 779 -31.64 2.97 23.83
CA GLU A 779 -32.76 3.41 22.99
C GLU A 779 -33.19 4.87 23.24
N GLN A 780 -33.32 5.30 24.50
CA GLN A 780 -33.77 6.66 24.81
C GLN A 780 -32.80 7.71 24.27
N SER A 781 -31.49 7.47 24.36
CA SER A 781 -30.47 8.38 23.83
C SER A 781 -30.55 8.49 22.31
N VAL A 782 -30.83 7.37 21.61
CA VAL A 782 -31.04 7.38 20.15
C VAL A 782 -32.31 8.14 19.79
N GLN A 783 -33.39 7.94 20.53
CA GLN A 783 -34.65 8.70 20.35
C GLN A 783 -34.39 10.20 20.53
N ASP A 784 -33.69 10.60 21.59
CA ASP A 784 -33.36 12.01 21.87
C ASP A 784 -32.49 12.61 20.74
N TYR A 785 -31.51 11.85 20.24
CA TYR A 785 -30.70 12.24 19.08
C TYR A 785 -31.57 12.49 17.85
N LEU A 786 -32.43 11.54 17.45
CA LEU A 786 -33.30 11.68 16.29
C LEU A 786 -34.33 12.81 16.46
N GLN A 787 -34.90 12.97 17.67
CA GLN A 787 -35.80 14.09 17.97
C GLN A 787 -35.10 15.44 17.91
N SER A 788 -33.81 15.52 18.28
CA SER A 788 -33.03 16.75 18.13
C SER A 788 -32.89 17.17 16.66
N ILE A 789 -32.71 16.19 15.76
CA ILE A 789 -32.66 16.40 14.30
C ILE A 789 -34.01 16.89 13.78
N PHE A 790 -35.12 16.23 14.16
CA PHE A 790 -36.45 16.63 13.73
C PHE A 790 -36.85 18.02 14.25
N LYS A 791 -36.51 18.32 15.50
CA LYS A 791 -36.73 19.64 16.10
C LYS A 791 -35.92 20.71 15.38
N TRP A 792 -34.65 20.44 15.08
CA TRP A 792 -33.80 21.31 14.28
C TRP A 792 -34.42 21.58 12.90
N ARG A 793 -34.85 20.52 12.18
CA ARG A 793 -35.52 20.64 10.87
C ARG A 793 -36.79 21.50 10.95
N SER A 794 -37.60 21.31 11.99
CA SER A 794 -38.82 22.11 12.21
C SER A 794 -38.52 23.59 12.49
N MET A 795 -37.47 23.88 13.28
CA MET A 795 -37.03 25.26 13.55
C MET A 795 -36.45 25.93 12.30
N ALA A 796 -35.62 25.21 11.52
CA ALA A 796 -35.04 25.71 10.27
C ALA A 796 -36.12 26.00 9.21
N ALA A 797 -37.14 25.14 9.09
CA ALA A 797 -38.28 25.38 8.20
C ALA A 797 -39.11 26.60 8.63
N ARG A 798 -39.28 26.84 9.93
CA ARG A 798 -39.98 28.03 10.45
C ARG A 798 -39.19 29.32 10.22
N ALA A 799 -37.87 29.31 10.42
CA ALA A 799 -37.00 30.45 10.15
C ALA A 799 -37.00 30.85 8.66
N GLY A 800 -36.99 29.86 7.75
CA GLY A 800 -37.09 30.13 6.31
C GLY A 800 -38.45 30.71 5.88
N LEU A 801 -39.56 30.31 6.52
CA LEU A 801 -40.89 30.87 6.25
C LEU A 801 -41.06 32.30 6.79
N GLU A 802 -40.38 32.65 7.89
CA GLU A 802 -40.36 34.01 8.46
C GLU A 802 -39.52 34.97 7.60
N GLU A 803 -38.44 34.50 6.96
CA GLU A 803 -37.67 35.27 5.97
C GLU A 803 -38.47 35.51 4.66
N GLU A 804 -39.31 34.57 4.22
CA GLU A 804 -40.20 34.76 3.05
C GLU A 804 -41.40 35.69 3.31
N THR A 805 -41.84 35.83 4.56
CA THR A 805 -42.99 36.69 4.92
C THR A 805 -42.61 38.12 5.28
N HIS A 806 -41.32 38.43 5.46
CA HIS A 806 -40.80 39.76 5.79
C HIS A 806 -39.77 40.32 4.77
N GLY A 807 -39.59 39.64 3.63
CA GLY A 807 -38.77 40.07 2.49
C GLY A 807 -39.53 40.82 1.42
#